data_AF-A0A506RXN2-F1
#
_entry.id   AF-A0A506RXN2-F1
#
_cell.length_a   1.000
_cell.length_b   1.000
_cell.length_c   1.000
_cell.angle_alpha   90.00
_cell.angle_beta   90.00
_cell.angle_gamma   90.00
#
_symmetry.space_group_name_H-M   'P 1'
#
loop_
_entity.id
_entity.type
_entity.pdbx_description
1 polymer ?
#
loop_
_entity_poly.entity_id
_entity_poly.type
_entity_poly.pdbx_seq_one_letter_code
_entity_poly.pdbx_strand_id
1 'polypeptide(L)'
;MTATGQHPVKKRFWHKRRIIKYSVVSLLLILIFSLSPLVLPTHDLSPSQAAQARAGAARIIKPLMSANETATITVTNEQLTAISDTVSYTVPAVQLRLNSSAMGILMATSITTIPGTVYLNAQCMLMPNLDGKLEFTQCRLGSLPLPGVMVEYFFKGVARVFFGEEALQTLNNIQSNAQLGNDRLVINFNKPGNLKASVEDRITDTFKVIQELRQIDGSDTETIQLYLDYIQSHAKRADNTADLVGKTFLFAQSRSVTEDPVDENSAALWALTMTLGAPEFARIVAMPVDYSLMLPEKFVLRNRMDLRLHFFFSVALRLASEKQLSINIGKLKEVMDSAQGGSGYSFRDLTADKSGVEFADFAISSSDNARRVQAVLAGSKDENLFIPLLHDLPEGFSEKAFQQTFGSESDERYLAMENTIDGRIAALPLYTDKGTTTIRRPQTVASSDAPTTRDDIGLNQQWYEVDTHIHTRYSDGNYSVAQIASKARDFGCDAIAITDHGDQNLKQVLSEAFWQDLSTATKKTPELTIMAGLEWNIPPFAGREHVTVLLPQNEQTPAMLTAFRDQFDHYGNTTPVDIDESAALKWLAQQYGQQADTPVIMYNHPSRKDTSEGENQHDMEKWLKYGPYVIGFSGAPGHQKKRGDDNGSYTFKFKTRHGWDPTIATPGKDWDAVLLTGQQVYGARAPSDFHNDKMDYWPCEFSTTHVQASSREARHILAGFRSGHFWAQHGKFVANLTATVEDNNGKTLAEAGDVIFTSQTTLQARLTINLAAKDWQGFPTSLDEVTAVIVTDQGVDTRSFYPETATNPYVFTVELPRNSSLVAVRWFGRSIQPEQHHYQFATNAVMIQR
;
A
#
# COMPACT_ATOMS: atom_id res chain seq x y z
N MET A 1 2.38 -59.32 84.33
CA MET A 1 3.67 -58.73 83.90
C MET A 1 3.48 -58.14 82.52
N THR A 2 3.94 -56.91 82.38
CA THR A 2 3.75 -55.90 81.32
C THR A 2 4.50 -56.21 80.03
N ALA A 3 3.91 -55.87 78.87
CA ALA A 3 4.66 -55.55 77.65
C ALA A 3 3.85 -54.59 76.75
N THR A 4 4.11 -53.29 76.91
CA THR A 4 3.65 -52.21 76.03
C THR A 4 4.56 -52.12 74.80
N GLY A 5 3.99 -52.24 73.60
CA GLY A 5 4.69 -52.02 72.33
C GLY A 5 4.75 -50.53 71.96
N GLN A 6 5.95 -50.03 71.66
CA GLN A 6 6.19 -48.71 71.07
C GLN A 6 6.47 -48.83 69.56
N HIS A 7 5.75 -48.04 68.75
CA HIS A 7 6.01 -47.85 67.32
C HIS A 7 7.29 -47.02 67.07
N PRO A 8 8.15 -47.35 66.07
CA PRO A 8 9.25 -46.49 65.68
C PRO A 8 8.82 -45.47 64.62
N VAL A 9 8.99 -44.18 64.96
CA VAL A 9 8.84 -43.01 64.10
C VAL A 9 9.97 -42.97 63.06
N LYS A 10 9.70 -43.32 61.79
CA LYS A 10 10.59 -43.07 60.64
C LYS A 10 9.93 -42.16 59.61
N LYS A 11 9.84 -40.83 59.87
CA LYS A 11 9.40 -39.84 58.85
C LYS A 11 10.06 -38.45 58.91
N ARG A 12 11.19 -38.23 59.62
CA ARG A 12 11.76 -36.87 59.81
C ARG A 12 13.05 -36.55 59.04
N PHE A 13 13.75 -37.55 58.48
CA PHE A 13 15.07 -37.34 57.86
C PHE A 13 15.02 -37.06 56.34
N TRP A 14 14.06 -37.67 55.61
CA TRP A 14 13.89 -37.46 54.17
C TRP A 14 13.30 -36.09 53.80
N HIS A 15 12.50 -35.49 54.69
CA HIS A 15 11.99 -34.12 54.50
C HIS A 15 13.11 -33.07 54.60
N LYS A 16 14.12 -33.25 55.47
CA LYS A 16 15.21 -32.27 55.63
C LYS A 16 16.09 -32.14 54.39
N ARG A 17 16.45 -33.24 53.71
CA ARG A 17 17.25 -33.20 52.47
C ARG A 17 16.50 -32.56 51.30
N ARG A 18 15.19 -32.81 51.19
CA ARG A 18 14.35 -32.13 50.19
C ARG A 18 14.22 -30.65 50.49
N ILE A 19 13.95 -30.27 51.73
CA ILE A 19 13.89 -28.87 52.15
C ILE A 19 15.22 -28.15 51.87
N ILE A 20 16.37 -28.73 52.25
CA ILE A 20 17.69 -28.14 51.96
C ILE A 20 17.92 -28.02 50.45
N LYS A 21 17.59 -29.05 49.65
CA LYS A 21 17.72 -28.99 48.19
C LYS A 21 16.84 -27.88 47.59
N TYR A 22 15.58 -27.77 48.02
CA TYR A 22 14.68 -26.72 47.54
C TYR A 22 15.11 -25.34 48.02
N SER A 23 15.55 -25.17 49.27
CA SER A 23 16.07 -23.90 49.78
C SER A 23 17.34 -23.45 49.04
N VAL A 24 18.24 -24.37 48.71
CA VAL A 24 19.45 -24.06 47.91
C VAL A 24 19.06 -23.67 46.48
N VAL A 25 18.13 -24.40 45.86
CA VAL A 25 17.62 -24.05 44.53
C VAL A 25 16.90 -22.70 44.56
N SER A 26 16.01 -22.44 45.52
CA SER A 26 15.33 -21.15 45.68
C SER A 26 16.29 -20.00 45.92
N LEU A 27 17.33 -20.19 46.75
CA LEU A 27 18.37 -19.18 46.96
C LEU A 27 19.16 -18.92 45.68
N LEU A 28 19.52 -19.96 44.93
CA LEU A 28 20.19 -19.81 43.63
C LEU A 28 19.30 -19.07 42.61
N LEU A 29 18.00 -19.38 42.57
CA LEU A 29 17.05 -18.67 41.71
C LEU A 29 16.96 -17.18 42.10
N ILE A 30 16.90 -16.84 43.39
CA ILE A 30 16.91 -15.44 43.87
C ILE A 30 18.23 -14.73 43.52
N LEU A 31 19.36 -15.44 43.58
CA LEU A 31 20.67 -14.86 43.27
C LEU A 31 20.86 -14.63 41.76
N ILE A 32 20.28 -15.49 40.92
CA ILE A 32 20.45 -15.48 39.47
C ILE A 32 19.45 -14.55 38.77
N PHE A 33 18.21 -14.50 39.26
CA PHE A 33 17.13 -13.73 38.65
C PHE A 33 16.94 -12.36 39.33
N SER A 34 16.60 -11.36 38.54
CA SER A 34 16.37 -9.98 38.95
C SER A 34 15.00 -9.48 38.48
N LEU A 35 14.40 -8.53 39.22
CA LEU A 35 13.19 -7.82 38.78
C LEU A 35 13.49 -6.59 37.92
N SER A 36 14.77 -6.20 37.81
CA SER A 36 15.22 -5.08 37.00
C SER A 36 16.31 -5.53 36.01
N PRO A 37 16.27 -5.04 34.76
CA PRO A 37 17.28 -5.37 33.77
C PRO A 37 18.60 -4.66 34.09
N LEU A 38 19.72 -5.30 33.78
CA LEU A 38 21.06 -4.70 33.90
C LEU A 38 21.35 -3.72 32.75
N VAL A 39 20.97 -4.12 31.54
CA VAL A 39 21.00 -3.34 30.30
C VAL A 39 19.57 -2.88 30.00
N LEU A 40 19.39 -1.56 29.83
CA LEU A 40 18.08 -0.98 29.52
C LEU A 40 17.57 -1.45 28.14
N PRO A 41 16.26 -1.65 27.98
CA PRO A 41 15.65 -1.97 26.70
C PRO A 41 15.95 -0.96 25.60
N THR A 42 16.42 -1.42 24.44
CA THR A 42 16.55 -0.61 23.23
C THR A 42 15.25 -0.70 22.42
N HIS A 43 14.56 0.44 22.29
CA HIS A 43 13.28 0.53 21.56
C HIS A 43 13.39 1.20 20.20
N ASP A 44 14.42 2.02 19.99
CA ASP A 44 14.66 2.75 18.75
C ASP A 44 16.12 2.55 18.31
N LEU A 45 16.36 2.54 17.01
CA LEU A 45 17.69 2.46 16.41
C LEU A 45 17.82 3.54 15.34
N SER A 46 18.86 4.38 15.40
CA SER A 46 19.09 5.33 14.32
C SER A 46 19.63 4.62 13.06
N PRO A 47 19.37 5.16 11.86
CA PRO A 47 19.95 4.65 10.61
C PRO A 47 21.47 4.59 10.63
N SER A 48 22.12 5.62 11.18
CA SER A 48 23.56 5.64 11.41
C SER A 48 24.02 4.51 12.33
N GLN A 49 23.31 4.23 13.43
CA GLN A 49 23.61 3.09 14.30
C GLN A 49 23.44 1.76 13.56
N ALA A 50 22.33 1.56 12.84
CA ALA A 50 22.10 0.34 12.08
C ALA A 50 23.16 0.11 10.98
N ALA A 51 23.56 1.17 10.28
CA ALA A 51 24.64 1.14 9.29
C ALA A 51 25.99 0.81 9.92
N GLN A 52 26.31 1.40 11.09
CA GLN A 52 27.52 1.06 11.84
C GLN A 52 27.51 -0.39 12.32
N ALA A 53 26.35 -0.92 12.72
CA ALA A 53 26.19 -2.32 13.10
C ALA A 53 26.46 -3.24 11.91
N ARG A 54 25.88 -2.95 10.73
CA ARG A 54 26.14 -3.68 9.48
C ARG A 54 27.62 -3.64 9.10
N ALA A 55 28.22 -2.45 9.14
CA ALA A 55 29.64 -2.26 8.81
C ALA A 55 30.55 -2.99 9.81
N GLY A 56 30.25 -2.92 11.11
CA GLY A 56 30.94 -3.63 12.17
C GLY A 56 30.86 -5.14 11.99
N ALA A 57 29.64 -5.69 11.79
CA ALA A 57 29.42 -7.10 11.53
C ALA A 57 30.18 -7.57 10.27
N ALA A 58 30.15 -6.79 9.18
CA ALA A 58 30.91 -7.11 7.97
C ALA A 58 32.43 -7.11 8.20
N ARG A 59 32.96 -6.22 9.06
CA ARG A 59 34.38 -6.19 9.44
C ARG A 59 34.79 -7.37 10.32
N ILE A 60 33.84 -8.04 10.96
CA ILE A 60 34.07 -9.29 11.71
C ILE A 60 33.94 -10.50 10.78
N ILE A 61 32.84 -10.59 10.02
CA ILE A 61 32.49 -11.77 9.22
C ILE A 61 33.39 -11.91 7.98
N LYS A 62 33.65 -10.83 7.23
CA LYS A 62 34.42 -10.92 5.97
C LYS A 62 35.84 -11.48 6.18
N PRO A 63 36.63 -11.03 7.17
CA PRO A 63 37.95 -11.62 7.42
C PRO A 63 37.86 -13.09 7.85
N LEU A 64 36.87 -13.46 8.69
CA LEU A 64 36.64 -14.84 9.12
C LEU A 64 36.30 -15.77 7.94
N MET A 65 35.49 -15.30 7.00
CA MET A 65 35.04 -16.06 5.82
C MET A 65 35.98 -15.93 4.61
N SER A 66 37.08 -15.18 4.73
CA SER A 66 38.04 -15.00 3.63
C SER A 66 38.83 -16.28 3.36
N ALA A 67 39.35 -16.45 2.15
CA ALA A 67 40.25 -17.56 1.81
C ALA A 67 41.68 -17.37 2.33
N ASN A 68 42.05 -16.13 2.73
CA ASN A 68 43.41 -15.79 3.14
C ASN A 68 43.78 -16.44 4.47
N GLU A 69 44.98 -16.98 4.61
CA GLU A 69 45.43 -17.60 5.86
C GLU A 69 45.63 -16.59 6.99
N THR A 70 45.97 -15.34 6.64
CA THR A 70 46.12 -14.23 7.58
C THR A 70 44.97 -13.24 7.41
N ALA A 71 44.37 -12.84 8.55
CA ALA A 71 43.23 -11.95 8.56
C ALA A 71 43.32 -10.97 9.74
N THR A 72 42.83 -9.75 9.52
CA THR A 72 42.73 -8.72 10.55
C THR A 72 41.28 -8.28 10.71
N ILE A 73 40.77 -8.31 11.93
CA ILE A 73 39.49 -7.72 12.30
C ILE A 73 39.77 -6.41 13.02
N THR A 74 39.17 -5.32 12.56
CA THR A 74 39.27 -4.00 13.20
C THR A 74 37.88 -3.44 13.43
N VAL A 75 37.47 -3.33 14.69
CA VAL A 75 36.12 -2.86 15.08
C VAL A 75 36.27 -1.72 16.07
N THR A 76 35.50 -0.64 15.89
CA THR A 76 35.50 0.50 16.83
C THR A 76 34.53 0.26 17.99
N ASN A 77 34.65 1.02 19.08
CA ASN A 77 33.67 0.93 20.17
C ASN A 77 32.25 1.30 19.71
N GLU A 78 32.14 2.31 18.84
CA GLU A 78 30.87 2.71 18.22
C GLU A 78 30.23 1.53 17.47
N GLN A 79 31.02 0.78 16.70
CA GLN A 79 30.54 -0.40 15.97
C GLN A 79 30.13 -1.54 16.89
N LEU A 80 30.87 -1.80 17.98
CA LEU A 80 30.48 -2.80 18.98
C LEU A 80 29.16 -2.43 19.66
N THR A 81 29.02 -1.15 20.03
CA THR A 81 27.80 -0.61 20.65
C THR A 81 26.62 -0.74 19.69
N ALA A 82 26.80 -0.34 18.43
CA ALA A 82 25.79 -0.45 17.39
C ALA A 82 25.35 -1.90 17.13
N ILE A 83 26.29 -2.86 17.11
CA ILE A 83 25.97 -4.30 17.01
C ILE A 83 25.11 -4.73 18.20
N SER A 84 25.49 -4.36 19.42
CA SER A 84 24.74 -4.76 20.62
C SER A 84 23.34 -4.13 20.68
N ASP A 85 23.22 -2.87 20.25
CA ASP A 85 21.94 -2.16 20.19
C ASP A 85 21.04 -2.78 19.11
N THR A 86 21.60 -3.19 17.96
CA THR A 86 20.87 -3.88 16.87
C THR A 86 20.35 -5.26 17.30
N VAL A 87 21.15 -6.04 18.04
CA VAL A 87 20.69 -7.32 18.62
C VAL A 87 19.54 -7.09 19.60
N SER A 88 19.68 -6.06 20.44
CA SER A 88 18.67 -5.69 21.45
C SER A 88 17.35 -5.25 20.84
N TYR A 89 17.42 -4.51 19.73
CA TYR A 89 16.28 -4.09 18.93
C TYR A 89 15.58 -5.29 18.26
N THR A 90 16.37 -6.16 17.61
CA THR A 90 15.84 -7.27 16.80
C THR A 90 15.21 -8.35 17.67
N VAL A 91 15.80 -8.64 18.83
CA VAL A 91 15.34 -9.66 19.79
C VAL A 91 15.03 -9.00 21.14
N PRO A 92 13.81 -8.46 21.36
CA PRO A 92 13.49 -7.68 22.56
C PRO A 92 13.68 -8.45 23.89
N ALA A 93 13.61 -9.78 23.83
CA ALA A 93 13.88 -10.64 24.98
C ALA A 93 15.35 -10.60 25.44
N VAL A 94 16.28 -10.11 24.62
CA VAL A 94 17.72 -10.08 24.90
C VAL A 94 18.22 -8.65 24.77
N GLN A 95 18.54 -8.03 25.90
CA GLN A 95 19.23 -6.73 25.92
C GLN A 95 20.73 -6.98 26.04
N LEU A 96 21.53 -6.36 25.19
CA LEU A 96 22.97 -6.57 25.08
C LEU A 96 23.68 -5.23 25.05
N ARG A 97 24.78 -5.12 25.79
CA ARG A 97 25.70 -3.99 25.73
C ARG A 97 27.13 -4.48 25.58
N LEU A 98 27.75 -4.06 24.48
CA LEU A 98 29.17 -4.28 24.20
C LEU A 98 29.87 -2.92 24.18
N ASN A 99 30.91 -2.77 24.99
CA ASN A 99 31.72 -1.55 25.01
C ASN A 99 33.19 -1.90 25.17
N SER A 100 34.05 -1.31 24.35
CA SER A 100 35.51 -1.49 24.41
C SER A 100 36.20 -0.21 24.87
N SER A 101 37.21 -0.37 25.71
CA SER A 101 38.13 0.67 26.14
C SER A 101 39.58 0.17 26.06
N ALA A 102 40.56 1.04 26.34
CA ALA A 102 41.95 0.64 26.49
C ALA A 102 42.18 -0.38 27.62
N MET A 103 41.27 -0.48 28.60
CA MET A 103 41.39 -1.40 29.73
C MET A 103 40.78 -2.79 29.47
N GLY A 104 39.87 -2.91 28.49
CA GLY A 104 39.12 -4.14 28.26
C GLY A 104 37.78 -3.93 27.57
N ILE A 105 37.08 -5.04 27.33
CA ILE A 105 35.75 -5.09 26.73
C ILE A 105 34.72 -5.49 27.80
N LEU A 106 33.73 -4.63 28.03
CA LEU A 106 32.56 -4.94 28.84
C LEU A 106 31.52 -5.66 27.97
N MET A 107 31.08 -6.82 28.45
CA MET A 107 29.93 -7.54 27.92
C MET A 107 28.88 -7.61 29.02
N ALA A 108 27.72 -7.00 28.79
CA ALA A 108 26.59 -7.07 29.71
C ALA A 108 25.32 -7.47 28.95
N THR A 109 24.47 -8.29 29.55
CA THR A 109 23.20 -8.69 28.97
C THR A 109 22.09 -8.85 30.02
N SER A 110 20.86 -8.53 29.62
CA SER A 110 19.62 -8.87 30.35
C SER A 110 18.76 -9.74 29.45
N ILE A 111 18.45 -10.97 29.88
CA ILE A 111 17.52 -11.85 29.15
C ILE A 111 16.19 -11.89 29.91
N THR A 112 15.11 -11.49 29.25
CA THR A 112 13.75 -11.56 29.79
C THR A 112 13.29 -13.02 29.79
N THR A 113 12.99 -13.56 30.97
CA THR A 113 12.59 -14.97 31.16
C THR A 113 11.10 -15.15 31.41
N ILE A 114 10.50 -14.20 32.13
CA ILE A 114 9.05 -13.97 32.17
C ILE A 114 8.84 -12.59 31.56
N PRO A 115 8.09 -12.46 30.45
CA PRO A 115 7.87 -11.19 29.77
C PRO A 115 7.61 -10.03 30.73
N GLY A 116 8.46 -9.00 30.66
CA GLY A 116 8.36 -7.76 31.44
C GLY A 116 8.58 -7.86 32.96
N THR A 117 8.86 -9.05 33.51
CA THR A 117 8.79 -9.25 34.98
C THR A 117 10.09 -9.77 35.59
N VAL A 118 10.78 -10.69 34.93
CA VAL A 118 11.97 -11.36 35.50
C VAL A 118 13.10 -11.45 34.47
N TYR A 119 14.27 -11.00 34.89
CA TYR A 119 15.48 -10.88 34.07
C TYR A 119 16.58 -11.81 34.57
N LEU A 120 17.25 -12.48 33.64
CA LEU A 120 18.53 -13.10 33.84
C LEU A 120 19.61 -12.11 33.40
N ASN A 121 20.30 -11.50 34.37
CA ASN A 121 21.36 -10.54 34.10
C ASN A 121 22.70 -11.27 34.06
N ALA A 122 23.57 -10.95 33.10
CA ALA A 122 24.95 -11.41 33.10
C ALA A 122 25.89 -10.28 32.70
N GLN A 123 27.07 -10.23 33.32
CA GLN A 123 28.13 -9.30 32.94
C GLN A 123 29.49 -9.93 33.08
N CYS A 124 30.45 -9.51 32.26
CA CYS A 124 31.81 -10.02 32.29
C CYS A 124 32.74 -9.01 31.59
N MET A 125 33.94 -8.83 32.13
CA MET A 125 34.99 -7.98 31.56
C MET A 125 36.02 -8.86 30.87
N LEU A 126 36.38 -8.53 29.64
CA LEU A 126 37.49 -9.17 28.95
C LEU A 126 38.69 -8.22 28.98
N MET A 127 39.72 -8.56 29.75
CA MET A 127 40.88 -7.69 30.02
C MET A 127 42.19 -8.37 29.59
N PRO A 128 43.19 -7.62 29.09
CA PRO A 128 44.50 -8.18 28.79
C PRO A 128 45.24 -8.54 30.09
N ASN A 129 45.81 -9.75 30.13
CA ASN A 129 46.71 -10.19 31.17
C ASN A 129 48.13 -9.61 30.95
N LEU A 130 49.10 -9.97 31.80
CA LEU A 130 50.47 -9.46 31.72
C LEU A 130 51.19 -9.81 30.38
N ASP A 131 50.76 -10.88 29.72
CA ASP A 131 51.29 -11.33 28.43
C ASP A 131 50.50 -10.74 27.24
N GLY A 132 49.55 -9.84 27.50
CA GLY A 132 48.69 -9.21 26.49
C GLY A 132 47.52 -10.07 26.01
N LYS A 133 47.33 -11.27 26.56
CA LYS A 133 46.21 -12.16 26.20
C LYS A 133 44.93 -11.71 26.91
N LEU A 134 43.82 -11.69 26.17
CA LEU A 134 42.51 -11.37 26.71
C LEU A 134 41.93 -12.51 27.57
N GLU A 135 41.58 -12.21 28.82
CA GLU A 135 41.00 -13.14 29.79
C GLU A 135 39.68 -12.62 30.38
N PHE A 136 38.76 -13.55 30.65
CA PHE A 136 37.49 -13.24 31.30
C PHE A 136 37.72 -12.93 32.79
N THR A 137 37.28 -11.76 33.23
CA THR A 137 37.46 -11.23 34.58
C THR A 137 36.16 -10.57 35.06
N GLN A 138 35.99 -10.48 36.39
CA GLN A 138 34.84 -9.80 37.00
C GLN A 138 33.46 -10.28 36.51
N CYS A 139 33.31 -11.58 36.21
CA CYS A 139 32.09 -12.13 35.63
C CYS A 139 31.03 -12.43 36.69
N ARG A 140 29.77 -12.14 36.38
CA ARG A 140 28.62 -12.33 37.27
C ARG A 140 27.41 -12.85 36.48
N LEU A 141 26.63 -13.72 37.12
CA LEU A 141 25.31 -14.17 36.68
C LEU A 141 24.30 -13.79 37.77
N GLY A 142 23.48 -12.78 37.50
CA GLY A 142 22.73 -12.04 38.51
C GLY A 142 23.68 -11.43 39.53
N SER A 143 23.49 -11.78 40.79
CA SER A 143 24.37 -11.42 41.89
C SER A 143 25.53 -12.40 42.11
N LEU A 144 25.49 -13.60 41.50
CA LEU A 144 26.45 -14.68 41.69
C LEU A 144 27.78 -14.38 40.95
N PRO A 145 28.92 -14.25 41.64
CA PRO A 145 30.22 -14.10 40.98
C PRO A 145 30.68 -15.44 40.38
N LEU A 146 31.20 -15.39 39.16
CA LEU A 146 31.72 -16.55 38.42
C LEU A 146 33.22 -16.39 38.14
N PRO A 147 34.06 -17.35 38.55
CA PRO A 147 35.44 -17.47 38.09
C PRO A 147 35.57 -17.45 36.57
N GLY A 148 36.46 -16.60 36.05
CA GLY A 148 36.69 -16.41 34.61
C GLY A 148 36.99 -17.70 33.84
N VAL A 149 37.75 -18.61 34.45
CA VAL A 149 38.08 -19.93 33.88
C VAL A 149 36.85 -20.80 33.59
N MET A 150 35.79 -20.69 34.41
CA MET A 150 34.55 -21.43 34.17
C MET A 150 33.78 -20.81 33.00
N VAL A 151 33.80 -19.47 32.90
CA VAL A 151 33.19 -18.76 31.77
C VAL A 151 33.92 -19.10 30.47
N GLU A 152 35.26 -19.13 30.49
CA GLU A 152 36.08 -19.51 29.34
C GLU A 152 35.79 -20.95 28.89
N TYR A 153 35.70 -21.89 29.84
CA TYR A 153 35.35 -23.29 29.54
C TYR A 153 33.96 -23.40 28.91
N PHE A 154 32.98 -22.68 29.45
CA PHE A 154 31.63 -22.65 28.89
C PHE A 154 31.63 -22.07 27.47
N PHE A 155 32.29 -20.93 27.26
CA PHE A 155 32.35 -20.27 25.95
C PHE A 155 33.05 -21.13 24.90
N LYS A 156 34.16 -21.79 25.26
CA LYS A 156 34.83 -22.78 24.39
C LYS A 156 33.95 -24.01 24.13
N GLY A 157 33.22 -24.49 25.14
CA GLY A 157 32.25 -25.57 24.97
C GLY A 157 31.18 -25.22 23.92
N VAL A 158 30.59 -24.03 24.03
CA VAL A 158 29.60 -23.51 23.07
C VAL A 158 30.23 -23.36 21.67
N ALA A 159 31.41 -22.74 21.58
CA ALA A 159 32.08 -22.53 20.29
C ALA A 159 32.41 -23.86 19.58
N ARG A 160 32.79 -24.90 20.32
CA ARG A 160 33.03 -26.25 19.78
C ARG A 160 31.78 -26.85 19.14
N VAL A 161 30.64 -26.72 19.81
CA VAL A 161 29.37 -27.31 19.37
C VAL A 161 28.92 -26.66 18.06
N PHE A 162 28.93 -25.32 18.00
CA PHE A 162 28.40 -24.59 16.84
C PHE A 162 29.40 -24.43 15.68
N PHE A 163 30.70 -24.36 15.96
CA PHE A 163 31.71 -23.96 14.96
C PHE A 163 32.86 -24.96 14.80
N GLY A 164 32.92 -26.03 15.60
CA GLY A 164 33.94 -27.08 15.50
C GLY A 164 35.30 -26.75 16.13
N GLU A 165 36.26 -27.67 15.99
CA GLU A 165 37.61 -27.55 16.61
C GLU A 165 38.50 -26.50 15.92
N GLU A 166 38.29 -26.23 14.63
CA GLU A 166 39.06 -25.22 13.88
C GLU A 166 38.68 -23.79 14.30
N ALA A 167 37.41 -23.57 14.63
CA ALA A 167 36.94 -22.31 15.19
C ALA A 167 37.45 -22.07 16.62
N LEU A 168 37.71 -23.14 17.40
CA LEU A 168 38.36 -23.03 18.71
C LEU A 168 39.81 -22.57 18.62
N GLN A 169 40.55 -23.09 17.64
CA GLN A 169 41.92 -22.62 17.36
C GLN A 169 41.91 -21.15 16.94
N THR A 170 40.95 -20.77 16.08
CA THR A 170 40.74 -19.37 15.68
C THR A 170 40.40 -18.49 16.88
N LEU A 171 39.50 -18.93 17.77
CA LEU A 171 39.12 -18.19 18.98
C LEU A 171 40.29 -18.02 19.95
N ASN A 172 41.11 -19.06 20.14
CA ASN A 172 42.34 -18.98 20.95
C ASN A 172 43.34 -17.99 20.32
N ASN A 173 43.52 -18.03 18.99
CA ASN A 173 44.37 -17.07 18.28
C ASN A 173 43.86 -15.64 18.41
N ILE A 174 42.54 -15.43 18.36
CA ILE A 174 41.90 -14.13 18.58
C ILE A 174 42.20 -13.63 20.01
N GLN A 175 42.02 -14.46 21.03
CA GLN A 175 42.29 -14.09 22.43
C GLN A 175 43.77 -13.74 22.67
N SER A 176 44.69 -14.44 22.01
CA SER A 176 46.14 -14.24 22.18
C SER A 176 46.73 -13.07 21.40
N ASN A 177 46.05 -12.57 20.36
CA ASN A 177 46.59 -11.55 19.45
C ASN A 177 45.72 -10.30 19.33
N ALA A 178 44.71 -10.16 20.19
CA ALA A 178 43.87 -8.98 20.26
C ALA A 178 44.62 -7.81 20.90
N GLN A 179 44.69 -6.70 20.19
CA GLN A 179 45.26 -5.44 20.65
C GLN A 179 44.11 -4.44 20.89
N LEU A 180 44.04 -3.93 22.12
CA LEU A 180 43.11 -2.89 22.52
C LEU A 180 43.78 -1.52 22.37
N GLY A 181 43.24 -0.68 21.49
CA GLY A 181 43.63 0.72 21.35
C GLY A 181 42.61 1.67 21.96
N ASN A 182 42.92 2.97 21.95
CA ASN A 182 41.93 4.00 22.26
C ASN A 182 40.86 3.97 21.16
N ASP A 183 39.71 3.40 21.48
CA ASP A 183 38.50 3.32 20.65
C ASP A 183 38.46 2.25 19.54
N ARG A 184 39.45 1.35 19.47
CA ARG A 184 39.49 0.26 18.46
C ARG A 184 39.99 -1.06 19.04
N LEU A 185 39.33 -2.15 18.67
CA LEU A 185 39.79 -3.52 18.85
C LEU A 185 40.39 -4.00 17.53
N VAL A 186 41.68 -4.35 17.55
CA VAL A 186 42.39 -4.93 16.40
C VAL A 186 42.78 -6.36 16.73
N ILE A 187 42.35 -7.30 15.92
CA ILE A 187 42.64 -8.72 16.11
C ILE A 187 43.35 -9.22 14.87
N ASN A 188 44.62 -9.59 15.02
CA ASN A 188 45.39 -10.26 13.98
C ASN A 188 45.38 -11.76 14.26
N PHE A 189 44.94 -12.58 13.30
CA PHE A 189 44.89 -14.01 13.51
C PHE A 189 45.22 -14.79 12.25
N ASN A 190 45.74 -15.99 12.48
CA ASN A 190 45.95 -16.98 11.44
C ASN A 190 44.78 -17.96 11.46
N LYS A 191 44.14 -18.14 10.29
CA LYS A 191 43.05 -19.10 10.11
C LYS A 191 43.63 -20.50 9.90
N PRO A 192 43.27 -21.48 10.72
CA PRO A 192 43.62 -22.88 10.47
C PRO A 192 42.75 -23.41 9.32
N GLY A 193 43.38 -23.94 8.26
CA GLY A 193 42.66 -24.60 7.16
C GLY A 193 41.59 -23.76 6.45
N ASN A 194 40.62 -24.43 5.82
CA ASN A 194 39.48 -23.77 5.16
C ASN A 194 38.31 -23.56 6.15
N LEU A 195 38.52 -22.68 7.14
CA LEU A 195 37.51 -22.32 8.15
C LEU A 195 36.12 -22.02 7.55
N LYS A 196 36.07 -21.45 6.33
CA LYS A 196 34.82 -21.19 5.60
C LYS A 196 34.04 -22.48 5.35
N ALA A 197 34.68 -23.52 4.80
CA ALA A 197 34.02 -24.79 4.53
C ALA A 197 33.55 -25.48 5.81
N SER A 198 34.37 -25.45 6.87
CA SER A 198 34.02 -26.04 8.17
C SER A 198 32.84 -25.32 8.86
N VAL A 199 32.73 -24.00 8.67
CA VAL A 199 31.58 -23.22 9.13
C VAL A 199 30.35 -23.48 8.25
N GLU A 200 30.47 -23.57 6.93
CA GLU A 200 29.35 -23.88 6.02
C GLU A 200 28.77 -25.28 6.26
N ASP A 201 29.62 -26.31 6.45
CA ASP A 201 29.18 -27.67 6.78
C ASP A 201 28.46 -27.72 8.13
N ARG A 202 29.00 -27.03 9.16
CA ARG A 202 28.40 -27.03 10.51
C ARG A 202 27.19 -26.13 10.66
N ILE A 203 27.06 -25.06 9.87
CA ILE A 203 25.82 -24.30 9.79
C ILE A 203 24.70 -25.21 9.28
N THR A 204 24.99 -26.04 8.27
CA THR A 204 24.03 -27.04 7.77
C THR A 204 23.66 -28.06 8.84
N ASP A 205 24.63 -28.57 9.62
CA ASP A 205 24.35 -29.48 10.73
C ASP A 205 23.63 -28.79 11.91
N THR A 206 23.88 -27.51 12.16
CA THR A 206 23.17 -26.73 13.19
C THR A 206 21.71 -26.50 12.78
N PHE A 207 21.45 -26.27 11.49
CA PHE A 207 20.08 -26.22 10.98
C PHE A 207 19.37 -27.57 11.10
N LYS A 208 20.07 -28.71 10.99
CA LYS A 208 19.49 -30.02 11.35
C LYS A 208 19.10 -30.13 12.82
N VAL A 209 19.87 -29.55 13.74
CA VAL A 209 19.47 -29.50 15.17
C VAL A 209 18.24 -28.62 15.38
N ILE A 210 18.13 -27.50 14.66
CA ILE A 210 16.93 -26.64 14.66
C ILE A 210 15.73 -27.37 14.04
N GLN A 211 15.98 -28.16 13.00
CA GLN A 211 15.01 -29.03 12.33
C GLN A 211 14.44 -30.07 13.31
N GLU A 212 15.30 -30.75 14.08
CA GLU A 212 14.91 -31.71 15.13
C GLU A 212 14.10 -31.05 16.26
N LEU A 213 14.44 -29.81 16.63
CA LEU A 213 13.70 -29.03 17.63
C LEU A 213 12.33 -28.54 17.12
N ARG A 214 12.20 -28.31 15.81
CA ARG A 214 10.96 -27.86 15.15
C ARG A 214 10.13 -29.00 14.54
N GLN A 215 10.59 -30.25 14.65
CA GLN A 215 9.93 -31.45 14.10
C GLN A 215 9.71 -31.42 12.58
N ILE A 216 10.55 -30.69 11.83
CA ILE A 216 10.49 -30.72 10.36
C ILE A 216 11.12 -32.03 9.91
N ASP A 217 10.37 -33.00 9.41
CA ASP A 217 10.90 -34.34 9.13
C ASP A 217 11.36 -34.51 7.67
N GLY A 218 11.79 -35.71 7.28
CA GLY A 218 12.17 -35.99 5.88
C GLY A 218 10.99 -35.94 4.90
N SER A 219 9.77 -36.19 5.39
CA SER A 219 8.51 -36.14 4.61
C SER A 219 8.20 -34.71 4.17
N ASP A 220 8.58 -33.71 4.96
CA ASP A 220 8.43 -32.29 4.60
C ASP A 220 9.27 -31.91 3.37
N THR A 221 10.50 -32.43 3.26
CA THR A 221 11.39 -32.09 2.13
C THR A 221 10.91 -32.68 0.79
N GLU A 222 10.33 -33.90 0.81
CA GLU A 222 9.71 -34.50 -0.37
C GLU A 222 8.48 -33.70 -0.82
N THR A 223 7.69 -33.23 0.15
CA THR A 223 6.51 -32.40 -0.12
C THR A 223 6.92 -31.04 -0.69
N ILE A 224 7.95 -30.38 -0.14
CA ILE A 224 8.49 -29.13 -0.70
C ILE A 224 8.97 -29.34 -2.14
N GLN A 225 9.69 -30.44 -2.43
CA GLN A 225 10.14 -30.76 -3.78
C GLN A 225 8.96 -30.94 -4.75
N LEU A 226 7.88 -31.59 -4.30
CA LEU A 226 6.66 -31.74 -5.09
C LEU A 226 6.07 -30.38 -5.48
N TYR A 227 6.05 -29.40 -4.56
CA TYR A 227 5.60 -28.04 -4.86
C TYR A 227 6.55 -27.28 -5.77
N LEU A 228 7.87 -27.45 -5.62
CA LEU A 228 8.85 -26.85 -6.52
C LEU A 228 8.63 -27.33 -7.97
N ASP A 229 8.45 -28.63 -8.17
CA ASP A 229 8.17 -29.22 -9.48
C ASP A 229 6.83 -28.71 -10.07
N TYR A 230 5.81 -28.59 -9.22
CA TYR A 230 4.53 -28.01 -9.60
C TYR A 230 4.66 -26.56 -10.05
N ILE A 231 5.36 -25.71 -9.27
CA ILE A 231 5.60 -24.30 -9.60
C ILE A 231 6.36 -24.18 -10.93
N GLN A 232 7.44 -24.94 -11.12
CA GLN A 232 8.24 -24.90 -12.35
C GLN A 232 7.43 -25.26 -13.59
N SER A 233 6.57 -26.29 -13.49
CA SER A 233 5.73 -26.73 -14.61
C SER A 233 4.59 -25.76 -14.96
N HIS A 234 4.17 -24.90 -14.02
CA HIS A 234 3.04 -23.98 -14.21
C HIS A 234 3.45 -22.51 -14.40
N ALA A 235 4.65 -22.10 -13.98
CA ALA A 235 5.10 -20.71 -14.04
C ALA A 235 5.10 -20.10 -15.45
N LYS A 236 5.41 -20.88 -16.49
CA LYS A 236 5.35 -20.41 -17.89
C LYS A 236 3.93 -20.01 -18.30
N ARG A 237 2.91 -20.67 -17.75
CA ARG A 237 1.49 -20.43 -18.02
C ARG A 237 0.84 -19.51 -16.98
N ALA A 238 1.60 -18.98 -16.04
CA ALA A 238 1.12 -18.00 -15.08
C ALA A 238 1.32 -16.58 -15.64
N ASP A 239 0.27 -15.77 -15.54
CA ASP A 239 0.25 -14.41 -16.07
C ASP A 239 1.01 -13.45 -15.15
N ASN A 240 0.86 -13.61 -13.83
CA ASN A 240 1.44 -12.77 -12.80
C ASN A 240 1.71 -13.57 -11.50
N THR A 241 2.18 -12.88 -10.45
CA THR A 241 2.52 -13.50 -9.17
C THR A 241 1.30 -14.07 -8.45
N ALA A 242 0.18 -13.34 -8.42
CA ALA A 242 -1.06 -13.82 -7.80
C ALA A 242 -1.61 -15.08 -8.47
N ASP A 243 -1.55 -15.16 -9.81
CA ASP A 243 -1.96 -16.36 -10.56
C ASP A 243 -1.08 -17.58 -10.21
N LEU A 244 0.23 -17.39 -10.05
CA LEU A 244 1.12 -18.47 -9.63
C LEU A 244 0.86 -18.92 -8.18
N VAL A 245 0.69 -17.96 -7.26
CA VAL A 245 0.30 -18.23 -5.86
C VAL A 245 -1.04 -18.98 -5.85
N GLY A 246 -2.04 -18.51 -6.60
CA GLY A 246 -3.36 -19.12 -6.65
C GLY A 246 -3.35 -20.52 -7.24
N LYS A 247 -2.54 -20.78 -8.27
CA LYS A 247 -2.31 -22.14 -8.80
C LYS A 247 -1.63 -23.06 -7.77
N THR A 248 -0.70 -22.53 -6.98
CA THR A 248 0.01 -23.29 -5.94
C THR A 248 -0.95 -23.67 -4.81
N PHE A 249 -1.78 -22.73 -4.34
CA PHE A 249 -2.78 -23.00 -3.31
C PHE A 249 -3.98 -23.82 -3.81
N LEU A 250 -4.28 -23.80 -5.11
CA LEU A 250 -5.22 -24.75 -5.72
C LEU A 250 -4.69 -26.19 -5.61
N PHE A 251 -3.39 -26.38 -5.82
CA PHE A 251 -2.76 -27.69 -5.63
C PHE A 251 -2.77 -28.11 -4.16
N ALA A 252 -2.44 -27.20 -3.24
CA ALA A 252 -2.53 -27.45 -1.79
C ALA A 252 -3.95 -27.80 -1.34
N GLN A 253 -4.96 -27.10 -1.86
CA GLN A 253 -6.37 -27.42 -1.60
C GLN A 253 -6.73 -28.85 -2.02
N SER A 254 -6.24 -29.29 -3.18
CA SER A 254 -6.52 -30.64 -3.69
C SER A 254 -5.87 -31.74 -2.84
N ARG A 255 -4.69 -31.47 -2.29
CA ARG A 255 -3.94 -32.42 -1.44
C ARG A 255 -4.47 -32.47 -0.02
N SER A 256 -4.95 -31.34 0.50
CA SER A 256 -5.52 -31.21 1.85
C SER A 256 -6.87 -31.92 2.06
N VAL A 257 -7.33 -32.66 1.05
CA VAL A 257 -8.41 -33.65 1.17
C VAL A 257 -7.95 -34.85 2.01
N THR A 258 -6.68 -35.24 1.88
CA THR A 258 -6.10 -36.38 2.61
C THR A 258 -4.99 -35.97 3.56
N GLU A 259 -4.18 -34.98 3.17
CA GLU A 259 -3.05 -34.50 3.96
C GLU A 259 -3.44 -33.34 4.90
N ASP A 260 -2.57 -33.04 5.88
CA ASP A 260 -2.79 -31.92 6.78
C ASP A 260 -2.64 -30.57 6.03
N PRO A 261 -3.62 -29.67 6.10
CA PRO A 261 -3.57 -28.41 5.36
C PRO A 261 -2.47 -27.45 5.83
N VAL A 262 -2.02 -27.54 7.09
CA VAL A 262 -0.92 -26.72 7.61
C VAL A 262 0.39 -27.15 6.97
N ASP A 263 0.65 -28.45 6.90
CA ASP A 263 1.86 -29.02 6.30
C ASP A 263 1.91 -28.73 4.79
N GLU A 264 0.79 -28.90 4.08
CA GLU A 264 0.67 -28.58 2.65
C GLU A 264 0.90 -27.07 2.38
N ASN A 265 0.36 -26.19 3.23
CA ASN A 265 0.62 -24.76 3.12
C ASN A 265 2.08 -24.40 3.42
N SER A 266 2.67 -24.99 4.46
CA SER A 266 4.08 -24.80 4.82
C SER A 266 4.99 -25.18 3.64
N ALA A 267 4.76 -26.34 3.03
CA ALA A 267 5.53 -26.81 1.88
C ALA A 267 5.33 -25.90 0.64
N ALA A 268 4.10 -25.48 0.36
CA ALA A 268 3.79 -24.53 -0.71
C ALA A 268 4.51 -23.18 -0.52
N LEU A 269 4.52 -22.66 0.70
CA LEU A 269 5.18 -21.39 1.02
C LEU A 269 6.71 -21.51 0.91
N TRP A 270 7.32 -22.59 1.40
CA TRP A 270 8.75 -22.83 1.20
C TRP A 270 9.11 -22.87 -0.29
N ALA A 271 8.33 -23.58 -1.11
CA ALA A 271 8.56 -23.63 -2.55
C ALA A 271 8.37 -22.26 -3.24
N LEU A 272 7.35 -21.48 -2.85
CA LEU A 272 7.14 -20.12 -3.36
C LEU A 272 8.30 -19.18 -2.96
N THR A 273 8.78 -19.24 -1.72
CA THR A 273 9.88 -18.38 -1.26
C THR A 273 11.22 -18.70 -1.94
N MET A 274 11.49 -19.98 -2.25
CA MET A 274 12.69 -20.36 -3.00
C MET A 274 12.64 -19.89 -4.46
N THR A 275 11.45 -19.80 -5.06
CA THR A 275 11.26 -19.48 -6.48
C THR A 275 11.03 -17.98 -6.75
N LEU A 276 10.34 -17.28 -5.84
CA LEU A 276 9.97 -15.87 -5.95
C LEU A 276 10.76 -14.94 -5.01
N GLY A 277 11.40 -15.49 -3.97
CA GLY A 277 12.29 -14.78 -3.05
C GLY A 277 13.76 -15.04 -3.40
N ALA A 278 14.32 -16.15 -2.88
CA ALA A 278 15.71 -16.53 -3.07
C ALA A 278 15.94 -18.05 -2.94
N PRO A 279 16.64 -18.71 -3.89
CA PRO A 279 16.95 -20.14 -3.82
C PRO A 279 17.72 -20.56 -2.56
N GLU A 280 18.47 -19.64 -1.95
CA GLU A 280 19.26 -19.89 -0.73
C GLU A 280 18.41 -20.31 0.48
N PHE A 281 17.11 -20.02 0.48
CA PHE A 281 16.20 -20.49 1.52
C PHE A 281 16.11 -22.02 1.61
N ALA A 282 16.49 -22.76 0.56
CA ALA A 282 16.66 -24.21 0.58
C ALA A 282 17.59 -24.69 1.73
N ARG A 283 18.60 -23.89 2.10
CA ARG A 283 19.54 -24.23 3.18
C ARG A 283 18.86 -24.32 4.55
N ILE A 284 17.78 -23.57 4.78
CA ILE A 284 17.06 -23.55 6.06
C ILE A 284 16.35 -24.89 6.29
N VAL A 285 15.82 -25.49 5.22
CA VAL A 285 15.13 -26.79 5.23
C VAL A 285 16.04 -27.94 4.80
N ALA A 286 17.37 -27.74 4.87
CA ALA A 286 18.38 -28.74 4.54
C ALA A 286 18.29 -29.32 3.11
N MET A 287 17.77 -28.55 2.16
CA MET A 287 17.71 -28.89 0.74
C MET A 287 18.89 -28.26 -0.04
N PRO A 288 19.34 -28.87 -1.15
CA PRO A 288 20.37 -28.28 -2.01
C PRO A 288 19.85 -26.99 -2.66
N VAL A 289 20.72 -25.99 -2.79
CA VAL A 289 20.39 -24.75 -3.49
C VAL A 289 20.41 -25.00 -5.00
N ASP A 290 19.29 -24.75 -5.67
CA ASP A 290 19.19 -24.81 -7.12
C ASP A 290 18.73 -23.45 -7.69
N TYR A 291 19.67 -22.75 -8.31
CA TYR A 291 19.42 -21.44 -8.92
C TYR A 291 18.56 -21.51 -10.19
N SER A 292 18.38 -22.69 -10.79
CA SER A 292 17.50 -22.85 -11.96
C SER A 292 16.02 -22.67 -11.61
N LEU A 293 15.67 -22.73 -10.32
CA LEU A 293 14.32 -22.54 -9.81
C LEU A 293 13.87 -21.07 -9.84
N MET A 294 14.80 -20.12 -9.97
CA MET A 294 14.49 -18.70 -9.89
C MET A 294 13.56 -18.28 -11.04
N LEU A 295 12.44 -17.64 -10.68
CA LEU A 295 11.45 -17.24 -11.66
C LEU A 295 11.76 -15.87 -12.30
N PRO A 296 11.36 -15.66 -13.58
CA PRO A 296 11.65 -14.43 -14.30
C PRO A 296 11.08 -13.17 -13.65
N GLU A 297 11.68 -12.02 -13.99
CA GLU A 297 11.30 -10.69 -13.47
C GLU A 297 9.86 -10.28 -13.75
N LYS A 298 9.14 -10.95 -14.68
CA LYS A 298 7.71 -10.70 -14.92
C LYS A 298 6.84 -10.91 -13.68
N PHE A 299 7.30 -11.73 -12.73
CA PHE A 299 6.61 -11.93 -11.47
C PHE A 299 6.98 -10.77 -10.53
N VAL A 300 6.01 -9.90 -10.30
CA VAL A 300 6.09 -8.72 -9.45
C VAL A 300 4.88 -8.66 -8.52
N LEU A 301 4.94 -7.89 -7.43
CA LEU A 301 3.77 -7.54 -6.61
C LEU A 301 3.57 -6.04 -6.68
N ARG A 302 2.33 -5.58 -6.86
CA ARG A 302 2.01 -4.15 -7.06
C ARG A 302 2.90 -3.50 -8.12
N ASN A 303 3.14 -4.24 -9.20
CA ASN A 303 3.97 -3.87 -10.33
C ASN A 303 5.47 -3.62 -10.00
N ARG A 304 5.96 -4.12 -8.86
CA ARG A 304 7.33 -3.95 -8.37
C ARG A 304 7.98 -5.29 -8.01
N MET A 305 9.21 -5.51 -8.51
CA MET A 305 9.98 -6.73 -8.23
C MET A 305 10.52 -6.74 -6.79
N ASP A 306 10.97 -5.59 -6.31
CA ASP A 306 11.47 -5.38 -4.95
C ASP A 306 10.39 -5.68 -3.91
N LEU A 307 9.13 -5.25 -4.11
CA LEU A 307 8.03 -5.57 -3.20
C LEU A 307 7.72 -7.08 -3.15
N ARG A 308 7.86 -7.80 -4.28
CA ARG A 308 7.81 -9.27 -4.28
C ARG A 308 8.91 -9.84 -3.39
N LEU A 309 10.14 -9.34 -3.51
CA LEU A 309 11.26 -9.84 -2.71
C LEU A 309 11.01 -9.61 -1.22
N HIS A 310 10.60 -8.40 -0.82
CA HIS A 310 10.19 -8.09 0.56
C HIS A 310 9.16 -9.08 1.10
N PHE A 311 8.07 -9.28 0.34
CA PHE A 311 7.00 -10.19 0.72
C PHE A 311 7.52 -11.63 0.94
N PHE A 312 8.21 -12.22 -0.04
CA PHE A 312 8.63 -13.63 0.06
C PHE A 312 9.85 -13.86 0.97
N PHE A 313 10.73 -12.87 1.13
CA PHE A 313 11.77 -12.94 2.17
C PHE A 313 11.13 -12.97 3.56
N SER A 314 10.12 -12.13 3.78
CA SER A 314 9.38 -12.07 5.04
C SER A 314 8.56 -13.33 5.31
N VAL A 315 7.98 -13.96 4.28
CA VAL A 315 7.38 -15.30 4.40
C VAL A 315 8.43 -16.31 4.88
N ALA A 316 9.61 -16.38 4.24
CA ALA A 316 10.65 -17.33 4.62
C ALA A 316 11.16 -17.11 6.05
N LEU A 317 11.35 -15.83 6.44
CA LEU A 317 11.72 -15.48 7.81
C LEU A 317 10.66 -15.91 8.83
N ARG A 318 9.36 -15.74 8.51
CA ARG A 318 8.29 -16.21 9.38
C ARG A 318 8.25 -17.72 9.48
N LEU A 319 8.46 -18.47 8.39
CA LEU A 319 8.57 -19.94 8.46
C LEU A 319 9.75 -20.39 9.32
N ALA A 320 10.88 -19.67 9.24
CA ALA A 320 12.11 -19.98 9.97
C ALA A 320 12.15 -19.49 11.42
N SER A 321 11.29 -18.55 11.81
CA SER A 321 11.41 -17.81 13.07
C SER A 321 10.06 -17.42 13.69
N GLU A 322 10.07 -16.69 14.81
CA GLU A 322 8.86 -16.15 15.44
C GLU A 322 8.35 -14.92 14.67
N LYS A 323 7.04 -14.66 14.74
CA LYS A 323 6.38 -13.54 14.04
C LYS A 323 7.03 -12.19 14.34
N GLN A 324 7.16 -11.85 15.63
CA GLN A 324 7.68 -10.55 16.04
C GLN A 324 9.15 -10.35 15.62
N LEU A 325 9.95 -11.42 15.64
CA LEU A 325 11.34 -11.37 15.19
C LEU A 325 11.42 -11.04 13.69
N SER A 326 10.55 -11.65 12.88
CA SER A 326 10.49 -11.39 11.43
C SER A 326 10.13 -9.93 11.14
N ILE A 327 9.13 -9.38 11.84
CA ILE A 327 8.73 -7.97 11.71
C ILE A 327 9.88 -7.03 12.08
N ASN A 328 10.57 -7.30 13.20
CA ASN A 328 11.70 -6.47 13.64
C ASN A 328 12.87 -6.50 12.64
N ILE A 329 13.11 -7.64 11.97
CA ILE A 329 14.14 -7.74 10.92
C ILE A 329 13.77 -6.87 9.70
N GLY A 330 12.51 -6.89 9.27
CA GLY A 330 12.01 -6.02 8.20
C GLY A 330 12.19 -4.53 8.56
N LYS A 331 11.74 -4.13 9.75
CA LYS A 331 11.93 -2.75 10.25
C LYS A 331 13.41 -2.34 10.31
N LEU A 332 14.28 -3.23 10.79
CA LEU A 332 15.72 -2.98 10.81
C LEU A 332 16.28 -2.72 9.40
N LYS A 333 15.83 -3.48 8.38
CA LYS A 333 16.23 -3.25 6.99
C LYS A 333 15.82 -1.84 6.55
N GLU A 334 14.61 -1.40 6.84
CA GLU A 334 14.14 -0.04 6.51
C GLU A 334 14.96 1.06 7.19
N VAL A 335 15.26 0.88 8.48
CA VAL A 335 16.17 1.78 9.21
C VAL A 335 17.54 1.82 8.54
N MET A 336 18.09 0.67 8.14
CA MET A 336 19.38 0.59 7.44
C MET A 336 19.38 1.26 6.08
N ASP A 337 18.28 1.18 5.33
CA ASP A 337 18.17 1.74 3.98
C ASP A 337 18.07 3.26 3.99
N SER A 338 17.65 3.87 5.09
CA SER A 338 17.64 5.33 5.26
C SER A 338 19.03 5.94 5.52
N ALA A 339 20.06 5.12 5.76
CA ALA A 339 21.44 5.57 5.88
C ALA A 339 22.00 6.05 4.53
N GLN A 340 23.12 6.79 4.57
CA GLN A 340 23.76 7.32 3.37
C GLN A 340 24.11 6.20 2.37
N GLY A 341 23.60 6.31 1.14
CA GLY A 341 23.82 5.34 0.06
C GLY A 341 22.83 4.18 0.03
N GLY A 342 21.86 4.12 0.95
CA GLY A 342 20.69 3.24 0.84
C GLY A 342 19.55 3.86 0.01
N SER A 343 18.46 3.12 -0.18
CA SER A 343 17.28 3.52 -0.96
C SER A 343 16.35 4.50 -0.21
N GLY A 344 16.55 4.70 1.09
CA GLY A 344 15.63 5.42 1.97
C GLY A 344 14.70 4.47 2.73
N TYR A 345 14.16 4.94 3.87
CA TYR A 345 13.08 4.24 4.58
C TYR A 345 11.83 4.20 3.69
N SER A 346 11.15 3.06 3.60
CA SER A 346 9.97 2.85 2.77
C SER A 346 8.83 2.19 3.53
N PHE A 347 7.72 2.92 3.70
CA PHE A 347 6.50 2.30 4.25
C PHE A 347 5.85 1.33 3.27
N ARG A 348 6.17 1.41 1.97
CA ARG A 348 5.75 0.44 0.96
C ARG A 348 6.47 -0.90 1.16
N ASP A 349 7.77 -0.86 1.41
CA ASP A 349 8.61 -2.02 1.69
C ASP A 349 8.20 -2.66 3.03
N LEU A 350 8.04 -1.84 4.08
CA LEU A 350 7.53 -2.29 5.39
C LEU A 350 6.16 -2.97 5.27
N THR A 351 5.27 -2.44 4.42
CA THR A 351 3.95 -3.03 4.17
C THR A 351 4.07 -4.39 3.49
N ALA A 352 4.96 -4.52 2.49
CA ALA A 352 5.21 -5.80 1.84
C ALA A 352 5.80 -6.84 2.80
N ASP A 353 6.73 -6.42 3.67
CA ASP A 353 7.31 -7.29 4.71
C ASP A 353 6.25 -7.78 5.69
N LYS A 354 5.49 -6.86 6.29
CA LYS A 354 4.41 -7.20 7.22
C LYS A 354 3.34 -8.07 6.58
N SER A 355 2.98 -7.80 5.31
CA SER A 355 2.02 -8.61 4.57
C SER A 355 2.54 -10.04 4.37
N GLY A 356 3.83 -10.21 4.05
CA GLY A 356 4.46 -11.52 3.91
C GLY A 356 4.52 -12.30 5.23
N VAL A 357 4.85 -11.62 6.34
CA VAL A 357 4.83 -12.22 7.68
C VAL A 357 3.42 -12.67 8.07
N GLU A 358 2.42 -11.80 7.93
CA GLU A 358 1.03 -12.12 8.27
C GLU A 358 0.48 -13.25 7.41
N PHE A 359 0.80 -13.24 6.11
CA PHE A 359 0.41 -14.26 5.17
C PHE A 359 0.88 -15.65 5.60
N ALA A 360 2.17 -15.76 5.90
CA ALA A 360 2.79 -17.02 6.33
C ALA A 360 2.26 -17.45 7.71
N ASP A 361 2.18 -16.51 8.66
CA ASP A 361 1.69 -16.76 10.02
C ASP A 361 0.26 -17.31 10.00
N PHE A 362 -0.65 -16.64 9.27
CA PHE A 362 -2.03 -17.05 9.15
C PHE A 362 -2.14 -18.42 8.48
N ALA A 363 -1.42 -18.64 7.38
CA ALA A 363 -1.48 -19.89 6.60
C ALA A 363 -1.07 -21.16 7.37
N ILE A 364 -0.28 -21.04 8.45
CA ILE A 364 0.23 -22.18 9.23
C ILE A 364 -0.26 -22.20 10.69
N SER A 365 -1.03 -21.19 11.12
CA SER A 365 -1.42 -21.02 12.53
C SER A 365 -2.45 -22.05 13.03
N SER A 366 -3.31 -22.57 12.15
CA SER A 366 -4.30 -23.60 12.44
C SER A 366 -4.82 -24.24 11.16
N SER A 367 -5.39 -25.44 11.27
CA SER A 367 -5.99 -26.13 10.11
C SER A 367 -7.15 -25.34 9.48
N ASP A 368 -7.93 -24.59 10.26
CA ASP A 368 -9.02 -23.75 9.76
C ASP A 368 -8.49 -22.56 8.94
N ASN A 369 -7.47 -21.86 9.46
CA ASN A 369 -6.82 -20.78 8.74
C ASN A 369 -6.12 -21.30 7.47
N ALA A 370 -5.48 -22.47 7.56
CA ALA A 370 -4.83 -23.09 6.42
C ALA A 370 -5.83 -23.40 5.28
N ARG A 371 -6.99 -23.98 5.62
CA ARG A 371 -8.09 -24.22 4.65
C ARG A 371 -8.69 -22.92 4.13
N ARG A 372 -8.77 -21.88 4.97
CA ARG A 372 -9.22 -20.54 4.54
C ARG A 372 -8.30 -19.97 3.46
N VAL A 373 -6.98 -20.02 3.67
CA VAL A 373 -6.00 -19.55 2.67
C VAL A 373 -6.17 -20.29 1.35
N GLN A 374 -6.25 -21.62 1.40
CA GLN A 374 -6.52 -22.46 0.24
C GLN A 374 -7.83 -22.07 -0.45
N ALA A 375 -8.92 -21.88 0.30
CA ALA A 375 -10.24 -21.52 -0.24
C ALA A 375 -10.29 -20.12 -0.88
N VAL A 376 -9.53 -19.16 -0.37
CA VAL A 376 -9.47 -17.79 -0.91
C VAL A 376 -8.63 -17.74 -2.18
N LEU A 377 -7.47 -18.40 -2.17
CA LEU A 377 -6.45 -18.20 -3.18
C LEU A 377 -6.54 -19.21 -4.32
N ALA A 378 -7.13 -20.39 -4.11
CA ALA A 378 -7.20 -21.44 -5.12
C ALA A 378 -7.72 -20.92 -6.47
N GLY A 379 -6.83 -20.86 -7.46
CA GLY A 379 -7.12 -20.41 -8.83
C GLY A 379 -7.32 -18.89 -9.00
N SER A 380 -7.12 -18.09 -7.95
CA SER A 380 -7.21 -16.63 -8.03
C SER A 380 -6.02 -16.01 -8.77
N LYS A 381 -6.26 -14.83 -9.35
CA LYS A 381 -5.24 -13.97 -9.99
C LYS A 381 -5.17 -12.58 -9.38
N ASP A 382 -5.82 -12.38 -8.24
CA ASP A 382 -6.00 -11.07 -7.61
C ASP A 382 -5.04 -10.87 -6.43
N GLU A 383 -4.15 -9.90 -6.55
CA GLU A 383 -3.22 -9.49 -5.48
C GLU A 383 -3.94 -8.85 -4.30
N ASN A 384 -5.11 -8.24 -4.52
CA ASN A 384 -5.91 -7.60 -3.46
C ASN A 384 -6.38 -8.58 -2.39
N LEU A 385 -6.23 -9.89 -2.61
CA LEU A 385 -6.55 -10.90 -1.62
C LEU A 385 -5.53 -10.98 -0.48
N PHE A 386 -4.24 -10.72 -0.73
CA PHE A 386 -3.16 -11.04 0.23
C PHE A 386 -2.10 -9.93 0.41
N ILE A 387 -2.11 -8.87 -0.38
CA ILE A 387 -1.27 -7.68 -0.17
C ILE A 387 -2.12 -6.42 -0.40
N PRO A 388 -2.04 -5.35 0.42
CA PRO A 388 -2.87 -4.16 0.22
C PRO A 388 -2.35 -3.26 -0.90
N LEU A 389 -3.14 -2.24 -1.28
CA LEU A 389 -2.67 -1.11 -2.07
C LEU A 389 -1.72 -0.25 -1.22
N LEU A 390 -0.69 0.27 -1.89
CA LEU A 390 0.47 0.91 -1.27
C LEU A 390 0.99 2.09 -2.09
N HIS A 391 0.23 2.57 -3.08
CA HIS A 391 0.62 3.67 -3.96
C HIS A 391 0.62 5.03 -3.25
N ASP A 392 -0.17 5.16 -2.19
CA ASP A 392 -0.29 6.36 -1.35
C ASP A 392 0.62 6.33 -0.10
N LEU A 393 1.39 5.26 0.09
CA LEU A 393 2.30 5.14 1.23
C LEU A 393 3.64 5.81 0.94
N PRO A 394 4.19 6.55 1.91
CA PRO A 394 5.41 7.32 1.71
C PRO A 394 6.66 6.43 1.66
N GLU A 395 7.65 6.80 0.84
CA GLU A 395 8.91 6.08 0.71
C GLU A 395 10.10 7.00 0.40
N GLY A 396 11.31 6.48 0.51
CA GLY A 396 12.54 7.18 0.11
C GLY A 396 13.09 8.14 1.17
N PHE A 397 12.73 7.98 2.45
CA PHE A 397 13.24 8.88 3.48
C PHE A 397 14.72 8.65 3.77
N SER A 398 15.54 9.69 3.59
CA SER A 398 16.86 9.74 4.24
C SER A 398 16.73 9.78 5.76
N GLU A 399 17.78 9.41 6.50
CA GLU A 399 17.82 9.51 7.98
C GLU A 399 17.38 10.90 8.47
N LYS A 400 17.88 11.97 7.84
CA LYS A 400 17.51 13.35 8.21
C LYS A 400 16.03 13.63 7.95
N ALA A 401 15.51 13.21 6.80
CA ALA A 401 14.10 13.39 6.46
C ALA A 401 13.23 12.60 7.44
N PHE A 402 13.53 11.32 7.67
CA PHE A 402 12.83 10.49 8.63
C PHE A 402 12.84 11.09 10.04
N GLN A 403 13.99 11.59 10.52
CA GLN A 403 14.07 12.22 11.85
C GLN A 403 13.32 13.55 11.93
N GLN A 404 13.36 14.38 10.89
CA GLN A 404 12.59 15.64 10.87
C GLN A 404 11.09 15.37 10.90
N THR A 405 10.70 14.32 10.19
CA THR A 405 9.33 13.95 9.97
C THR A 405 8.72 13.14 11.10
N PHE A 406 9.39 12.09 11.54
CA PHE A 406 8.90 11.12 12.51
C PHE A 406 9.73 11.16 13.79
N GLY A 407 10.90 11.78 13.85
CA GLY A 407 11.77 11.71 15.03
C GLY A 407 12.40 10.32 15.23
N SER A 408 11.59 9.33 15.59
CA SER A 408 11.93 7.92 15.85
C SER A 408 10.73 7.00 15.57
N GLU A 409 10.91 5.68 15.68
CA GLU A 409 9.82 4.70 15.53
C GLU A 409 8.84 4.73 16.72
N SER A 410 9.23 5.37 17.82
CA SER A 410 8.38 5.64 18.99
C SER A 410 7.48 6.88 18.87
N ASP A 411 7.60 7.68 17.81
CA ASP A 411 6.75 8.86 17.58
C ASP A 411 5.32 8.46 17.18
N GLU A 412 4.34 9.20 17.70
CA GLU A 412 2.92 8.92 17.48
C GLU A 412 2.54 8.91 15.99
N ARG A 413 3.18 9.74 15.16
CA ARG A 413 2.92 9.80 13.72
C ARG A 413 3.45 8.57 12.99
N TYR A 414 4.61 8.05 13.41
CA TYR A 414 5.13 6.80 12.90
C TYR A 414 4.20 5.65 13.27
N LEU A 415 3.82 5.56 14.55
CA LEU A 415 2.90 4.54 15.04
C LEU A 415 1.52 4.62 14.37
N ALA A 416 1.03 5.81 14.04
CA ALA A 416 -0.21 5.99 13.28
C ALA A 416 -0.10 5.46 11.85
N MET A 417 1.04 5.68 11.18
CA MET A 417 1.31 5.10 9.85
C MET A 417 1.40 3.57 9.94
N GLU A 418 2.10 3.05 10.96
CA GLU A 418 2.21 1.62 11.21
C GLU A 418 0.84 0.96 11.47
N ASN A 419 0.00 1.59 12.31
CA ASN A 419 -1.37 1.15 12.56
C ASN A 419 -2.26 1.20 11.30
N THR A 420 -2.01 2.18 10.40
CA THR A 420 -2.71 2.26 9.11
C THR A 420 -2.35 1.06 8.24
N ILE A 421 -1.07 0.70 8.18
CA ILE A 421 -0.58 -0.48 7.46
C ILE A 421 -1.18 -1.76 8.04
N ASP A 422 -1.11 -1.93 9.36
CA ASP A 422 -1.63 -3.12 10.04
C ASP A 422 -3.15 -3.26 9.84
N GLY A 423 -3.88 -2.13 9.89
CA GLY A 423 -5.32 -2.09 9.60
C GLY A 423 -5.65 -2.49 8.15
N ARG A 424 -4.85 -2.05 7.17
CA ARG A 424 -5.02 -2.44 5.76
C ARG A 424 -4.75 -3.93 5.56
N ILE A 425 -3.70 -4.47 6.19
CA ILE A 425 -3.38 -5.90 6.11
C ILE A 425 -4.52 -6.71 6.72
N ALA A 426 -4.98 -6.36 7.93
CA ALA A 426 -6.07 -7.08 8.61
C ALA A 426 -7.41 -7.02 7.85
N ALA A 427 -7.63 -5.99 7.03
CA ALA A 427 -8.85 -5.84 6.23
C ALA A 427 -8.85 -6.67 4.93
N LEU A 428 -7.73 -7.32 4.58
CA LEU A 428 -7.63 -8.11 3.35
C LEU A 428 -8.68 -9.26 3.32
N PRO A 429 -9.23 -9.60 2.15
CA PRO A 429 -10.17 -10.70 1.98
C PRO A 429 -9.64 -12.07 2.44
N LEU A 430 -8.33 -12.25 2.56
CA LEU A 430 -7.75 -13.47 3.12
C LEU A 430 -8.11 -13.68 4.59
N TYR A 431 -8.11 -12.61 5.39
CA TYR A 431 -8.27 -12.66 6.84
C TYR A 431 -9.69 -12.33 7.33
N THR A 432 -10.55 -11.86 6.43
CA THR A 432 -11.94 -11.51 6.74
C THR A 432 -12.90 -12.57 6.21
N ASP A 433 -13.94 -12.92 6.96
CA ASP A 433 -14.98 -13.83 6.47
C ASP A 433 -15.90 -13.10 5.48
N LYS A 434 -16.21 -13.75 4.36
CA LYS A 434 -17.20 -13.26 3.36
C LYS A 434 -18.61 -13.03 3.94
N GLY A 435 -18.84 -13.39 5.22
CA GLY A 435 -20.08 -13.14 5.96
C GLY A 435 -20.09 -11.86 6.81
N THR A 436 -18.97 -11.12 6.90
CA THR A 436 -18.84 -9.96 7.80
C THR A 436 -18.41 -8.68 7.09
N THR A 437 -18.57 -8.60 5.77
CA THR A 437 -19.02 -7.33 5.18
C THR A 437 -20.49 -7.13 5.58
N THR A 438 -20.75 -6.94 6.88
CA THR A 438 -21.44 -5.71 7.23
C THR A 438 -20.68 -4.65 6.46
N ILE A 439 -21.23 -4.21 5.32
CA ILE A 439 -20.97 -2.89 4.79
C ILE A 439 -21.10 -2.04 6.03
N ARG A 440 -19.94 -1.68 6.60
CA ARG A 440 -19.88 -0.93 7.83
C ARG A 440 -20.34 0.42 7.32
N ARG A 441 -21.67 0.62 7.29
CA ARG A 441 -22.29 1.92 7.05
C ARG A 441 -21.41 2.84 7.85
N PRO A 442 -20.66 3.76 7.22
CA PRO A 442 -19.85 4.70 7.95
C PRO A 442 -20.72 5.20 9.09
N GLN A 443 -20.29 4.99 10.34
CA GLN A 443 -21.04 5.48 11.48
C GLN A 443 -21.14 6.98 11.27
N THR A 444 -22.32 7.44 10.85
CA THR A 444 -22.70 8.84 10.74
C THR A 444 -21.54 9.71 10.26
N VAL A 445 -21.12 9.54 8.99
CA VAL A 445 -20.78 10.76 8.27
C VAL A 445 -22.09 11.54 8.30
N ALA A 446 -22.06 12.71 8.95
CA ALA A 446 -23.20 13.60 9.00
C ALA A 446 -23.85 13.62 7.62
N SER A 447 -25.19 13.63 7.57
CA SER A 447 -25.96 13.75 6.33
C SER A 447 -25.55 15.00 5.55
N SER A 448 -24.41 14.97 4.88
CA SER A 448 -24.01 15.90 3.83
C SER A 448 -24.63 15.48 2.52
N ASP A 449 -25.18 14.25 2.44
CA ASP A 449 -26.22 13.84 1.49
C ASP A 449 -27.55 14.51 1.88
N ALA A 450 -27.53 15.81 2.15
CA ALA A 450 -28.75 16.58 1.98
C ALA A 450 -29.03 16.50 0.48
N PRO A 451 -30.14 15.86 0.04
CA PRO A 451 -30.62 16.13 -1.32
C PRO A 451 -30.66 17.66 -1.42
N THR A 452 -29.96 18.23 -2.40
CA THR A 452 -30.19 19.62 -2.77
C THR A 452 -31.70 19.78 -2.82
N THR A 453 -32.23 20.53 -1.85
CA THR A 453 -33.67 20.65 -1.71
C THR A 453 -34.16 21.21 -3.03
N ARG A 454 -35.18 20.57 -3.61
CA ARG A 454 -35.82 20.93 -4.89
C ARG A 454 -36.18 22.42 -5.04
N ASP A 455 -36.05 23.20 -3.98
CA ASP A 455 -36.35 24.62 -3.91
C ASP A 455 -35.43 25.49 -4.82
N ASP A 456 -34.22 25.04 -5.19
CA ASP A 456 -33.41 25.70 -6.24
C ASP A 456 -33.68 25.14 -7.67
N ILE A 457 -34.50 24.09 -7.78
CA ILE A 457 -34.79 23.34 -9.03
C ILE A 457 -36.13 23.80 -9.66
N GLY A 458 -36.82 24.77 -9.06
CA GLY A 458 -38.13 25.27 -9.52
C GLY A 458 -38.12 26.20 -10.74
N LEU A 459 -36.95 26.51 -11.33
CA LEU A 459 -36.81 27.39 -12.49
C LEU A 459 -36.35 26.59 -13.72
N ASN A 460 -36.98 26.86 -14.86
CA ASN A 460 -36.76 26.31 -16.20
C ASN A 460 -35.31 25.81 -16.46
N GLN A 461 -35.01 24.56 -16.13
CA GLN A 461 -33.67 23.97 -16.25
C GLN A 461 -33.31 23.75 -17.74
N GLN A 462 -32.07 24.03 -18.11
CA GLN A 462 -31.54 23.87 -19.46
C GLN A 462 -30.23 23.09 -19.44
N TRP A 463 -29.92 22.42 -20.55
CA TRP A 463 -28.62 21.78 -20.76
C TRP A 463 -27.63 22.80 -21.30
N TYR A 464 -26.48 22.93 -20.64
CA TYR A 464 -25.36 23.79 -21.04
C TYR A 464 -24.14 22.94 -21.41
N GLU A 465 -23.47 23.27 -22.52
CA GLU A 465 -22.20 22.65 -22.92
C GLU A 465 -21.03 23.29 -22.15
N VAL A 466 -20.31 22.49 -21.36
CA VAL A 466 -19.27 22.96 -20.45
C VAL A 466 -17.98 22.18 -20.63
N ASP A 467 -16.87 22.91 -20.61
CA ASP A 467 -15.52 22.34 -20.47
C ASP A 467 -14.84 22.90 -19.22
N THR A 468 -14.37 22.03 -18.34
CA THR A 468 -13.89 22.43 -17.00
C THR A 468 -12.41 22.14 -16.78
N HIS A 469 -11.65 21.76 -17.81
CA HIS A 469 -10.22 21.50 -17.67
C HIS A 469 -9.45 22.02 -18.88
N ILE A 470 -8.84 23.19 -18.73
CA ILE A 470 -8.18 23.91 -19.82
C ILE A 470 -6.94 24.64 -19.30
N HIS A 471 -5.84 24.55 -20.04
CA HIS A 471 -4.55 25.18 -19.75
C HIS A 471 -4.26 26.34 -20.70
N THR A 472 -3.51 27.30 -20.20
CA THR A 472 -3.15 28.53 -20.91
C THR A 472 -1.64 28.73 -20.88
N ARG A 473 -1.17 29.79 -21.55
CA ARG A 473 0.22 30.23 -21.49
C ARG A 473 0.74 30.59 -20.08
N TYR A 474 -0.13 30.63 -19.07
CA TYR A 474 0.29 30.84 -17.69
C TYR A 474 0.89 29.58 -17.06
N SER A 475 0.48 28.39 -17.53
CA SER A 475 1.11 27.11 -17.23
C SER A 475 1.85 26.57 -18.45
N ASP A 476 1.38 25.48 -19.05
CA ASP A 476 2.01 24.77 -20.16
C ASP A 476 1.14 24.73 -21.44
N GLY A 477 0.03 25.47 -21.45
CA GLY A 477 -0.77 25.73 -22.64
C GLY A 477 -0.13 26.77 -23.59
N ASN A 478 -0.55 26.77 -24.85
CA ASN A 478 0.02 27.68 -25.87
C ASN A 478 -0.75 28.99 -26.07
N TYR A 479 -1.99 29.07 -25.60
CA TYR A 479 -2.91 30.15 -25.95
C TYR A 479 -3.27 31.03 -24.74
N SER A 480 -3.64 32.28 -25.03
CA SER A 480 -4.19 33.19 -24.02
C SER A 480 -5.65 32.84 -23.70
N VAL A 481 -6.11 33.25 -22.50
CA VAL A 481 -7.50 33.08 -22.07
C VAL A 481 -8.49 33.61 -23.11
N ALA A 482 -8.22 34.78 -23.70
CA ALA A 482 -9.12 35.38 -24.69
C ALA A 482 -9.21 34.59 -26.00
N GLN A 483 -8.12 33.96 -26.45
CA GLN A 483 -8.13 33.13 -27.66
C GLN A 483 -8.93 31.85 -27.42
N ILE A 484 -8.71 31.21 -26.27
CA ILE A 484 -9.44 30.01 -25.84
C ILE A 484 -10.93 30.34 -25.72
N ALA A 485 -11.30 31.41 -25.00
CA ALA A 485 -12.68 31.84 -24.83
C ALA A 485 -13.39 32.12 -26.17
N SER A 486 -12.71 32.80 -27.10
CA SER A 486 -13.26 33.03 -28.45
C SER A 486 -13.54 31.73 -29.17
N LYS A 487 -12.62 30.75 -29.12
CA LYS A 487 -12.79 29.46 -29.78
C LYS A 487 -13.84 28.59 -29.11
N ALA A 488 -13.83 28.51 -27.79
CA ALA A 488 -14.84 27.79 -27.01
C ALA A 488 -16.26 28.25 -27.37
N ARG A 489 -16.48 29.57 -27.43
CA ARG A 489 -17.76 30.13 -27.90
C ARG A 489 -18.06 29.72 -29.34
N ASP A 490 -17.10 29.88 -30.26
CA ASP A 490 -17.31 29.55 -31.68
C ASP A 490 -17.68 28.07 -31.89
N PHE A 491 -17.24 27.17 -30.99
CA PHE A 491 -17.59 25.75 -30.97
C PHE A 491 -18.82 25.39 -30.13
N GLY A 492 -19.46 26.38 -29.51
CA GLY A 492 -20.73 26.22 -28.80
C GLY A 492 -20.64 25.94 -27.31
N CYS A 493 -19.50 26.16 -26.65
CA CYS A 493 -19.47 26.16 -25.19
C CYS A 493 -20.36 27.28 -24.62
N ASP A 494 -21.11 26.96 -23.57
CA ASP A 494 -21.85 27.91 -22.75
C ASP A 494 -21.03 28.37 -21.53
N ALA A 495 -20.15 27.50 -21.03
CA ALA A 495 -19.22 27.83 -19.96
C ALA A 495 -17.88 27.10 -20.12
N ILE A 496 -16.79 27.74 -19.69
CA ILE A 496 -15.47 27.13 -19.57
C ILE A 496 -14.86 27.40 -18.19
N ALA A 497 -13.94 26.54 -17.75
CA ALA A 497 -13.06 26.83 -16.62
C ALA A 497 -11.59 26.79 -17.05
N ILE A 498 -10.83 27.82 -16.69
CA ILE A 498 -9.38 27.85 -16.82
C ILE A 498 -8.77 27.25 -15.56
N THR A 499 -8.03 26.16 -15.71
CA THR A 499 -7.51 25.34 -14.62
C THR A 499 -6.04 25.02 -14.83
N ASP A 500 -5.24 26.07 -15.08
CA ASP A 500 -3.78 25.97 -15.17
C ASP A 500 -3.19 25.17 -13.99
N HIS A 501 -2.07 24.48 -14.23
CA HIS A 501 -1.34 23.72 -13.22
C HIS A 501 -1.02 24.54 -11.95
N GLY A 502 -1.20 23.91 -10.79
CA GLY A 502 -0.96 24.52 -9.48
C GLY A 502 0.50 24.65 -9.06
N ASP A 503 1.43 24.20 -9.89
CA ASP A 503 2.84 24.06 -9.54
C ASP A 503 3.42 25.36 -8.94
N GLN A 504 4.04 25.24 -7.77
CA GLN A 504 4.53 26.40 -7.03
C GLN A 504 5.62 27.20 -7.78
N ASN A 505 6.30 26.60 -8.76
CA ASN A 505 7.28 27.27 -9.62
C ASN A 505 6.63 28.11 -10.74
N LEU A 506 5.37 27.90 -11.09
CA LEU A 506 4.62 28.64 -12.11
C LEU A 506 4.04 29.95 -11.55
N LYS A 507 4.92 30.92 -11.28
CA LYS A 507 4.57 32.17 -10.57
C LYS A 507 3.52 33.06 -11.26
N GLN A 508 3.25 32.85 -12.55
CA GLN A 508 2.26 33.66 -13.27
C GLN A 508 0.83 33.10 -13.17
N VAL A 509 0.66 31.83 -12.80
CA VAL A 509 -0.66 31.24 -12.52
C VAL A 509 -1.31 32.01 -11.38
N LEU A 510 -2.60 32.34 -11.50
CA LEU A 510 -3.37 33.14 -10.53
C LEU A 510 -2.77 34.52 -10.16
N SER A 511 -1.82 35.03 -10.94
CA SER A 511 -1.26 36.37 -10.75
C SER A 511 -2.26 37.48 -11.08
N GLU A 512 -1.96 38.72 -10.73
CA GLU A 512 -2.78 39.89 -11.13
C GLU A 512 -2.99 39.96 -12.65
N ALA A 513 -1.95 39.62 -13.43
CA ALA A 513 -2.03 39.56 -14.89
C ALA A 513 -3.03 38.49 -15.37
N PHE A 514 -3.03 37.30 -14.75
CA PHE A 514 -4.00 36.25 -15.04
C PHE A 514 -5.44 36.73 -14.84
N TRP A 515 -5.72 37.36 -13.69
CA TRP A 515 -7.06 37.86 -13.37
C TRP A 515 -7.49 39.01 -14.30
N GLN A 516 -6.55 39.86 -14.73
CA GLN A 516 -6.82 40.89 -15.72
C GLN A 516 -7.13 40.31 -17.11
N ASP A 517 -6.38 39.29 -17.54
CA ASP A 517 -6.63 38.58 -18.81
C ASP A 517 -7.99 37.85 -18.78
N LEU A 518 -8.33 37.20 -17.66
CA LEU A 518 -9.64 36.57 -17.42
C LEU A 518 -10.77 37.61 -17.51
N SER A 519 -10.68 38.72 -16.78
CA SER A 519 -11.68 39.81 -16.82
C SER A 519 -11.84 40.39 -18.23
N THR A 520 -10.73 40.52 -18.96
CA THR A 520 -10.73 41.01 -20.34
C THR A 520 -11.42 40.03 -21.28
N ALA A 521 -11.17 38.72 -21.12
CA ALA A 521 -11.84 37.68 -21.89
C ALA A 521 -13.34 37.68 -21.62
N THR A 522 -13.77 37.70 -20.35
CA THR A 522 -15.19 37.73 -19.95
C THR A 522 -15.92 38.92 -20.57
N LYS A 523 -15.30 40.10 -20.61
CA LYS A 523 -15.89 41.30 -21.25
C LYS A 523 -15.99 41.18 -22.78
N LYS A 524 -15.09 40.43 -23.42
CA LYS A 524 -15.06 40.24 -24.87
C LYS A 524 -16.01 39.13 -25.36
N THR A 525 -16.38 38.20 -24.48
CA THR A 525 -17.28 37.08 -24.78
C THR A 525 -18.41 36.98 -23.74
N PRO A 526 -19.30 37.99 -23.63
CA PRO A 526 -20.37 38.00 -22.60
C PRO A 526 -21.39 36.85 -22.73
N GLU A 527 -21.42 36.20 -23.88
CA GLU A 527 -22.18 34.98 -24.18
C GLU A 527 -21.60 33.70 -23.55
N LEU A 528 -20.34 33.72 -23.11
CA LEU A 528 -19.63 32.59 -22.52
C LEU A 528 -19.32 32.87 -21.05
N THR A 529 -19.69 31.98 -20.15
CA THR A 529 -19.21 32.05 -18.76
C THR A 529 -17.78 31.54 -18.68
N ILE A 530 -16.86 32.35 -18.13
CA ILE A 530 -15.46 31.96 -17.93
C ILE A 530 -15.19 31.89 -16.42
N MET A 531 -14.94 30.69 -15.92
CA MET A 531 -14.59 30.40 -14.54
C MET A 531 -13.08 30.28 -14.37
N ALA A 532 -12.60 30.56 -13.15
CA ALA A 532 -11.23 30.27 -12.76
C ALA A 532 -11.19 29.11 -11.76
N GLY A 533 -10.22 28.22 -11.95
CA GLY A 533 -9.94 27.10 -11.08
C GLY A 533 -8.45 26.80 -11.02
N LEU A 534 -8.12 25.57 -10.66
CA LEU A 534 -6.76 25.06 -10.54
C LEU A 534 -6.74 23.58 -10.91
N GLU A 535 -5.77 23.13 -11.71
CA GLU A 535 -5.41 21.71 -11.70
C GLU A 535 -4.43 21.49 -10.54
N TRP A 536 -4.94 20.95 -9.44
CA TRP A 536 -4.19 20.73 -8.23
C TRP A 536 -3.45 19.39 -8.31
N ASN A 537 -2.14 19.43 -8.09
CA ASN A 537 -1.33 18.24 -7.83
C ASN A 537 -1.67 17.71 -6.44
N ILE A 538 -2.67 16.82 -6.35
CA ILE A 538 -3.14 16.30 -5.08
C ILE A 538 -2.07 15.40 -4.44
N PRO A 539 -1.77 15.54 -3.14
CA PRO A 539 -0.93 14.59 -2.40
C PRO A 539 -1.61 13.22 -2.17
N PRO A 540 -0.85 12.16 -1.78
CA PRO A 540 0.60 12.08 -1.65
C PRO A 540 1.24 11.56 -2.94
N PHE A 541 1.37 12.41 -3.96
CA PHE A 541 1.72 11.93 -5.30
C PHE A 541 2.83 12.68 -6.02
N ALA A 542 3.39 13.74 -5.43
CA ALA A 542 4.38 14.60 -6.09
C ALA A 542 3.97 15.06 -7.51
N GLY A 543 2.65 15.19 -7.80
CA GLY A 543 2.12 15.44 -9.15
C GLY A 543 1.90 14.20 -10.02
N ARG A 544 1.82 12.99 -9.44
CA ARG A 544 1.31 11.79 -10.15
C ARG A 544 -0.17 12.00 -10.46
N GLU A 545 -0.97 12.26 -9.43
CA GLU A 545 -2.42 12.47 -9.53
C GLU A 545 -2.81 13.93 -9.50
N HIS A 546 -3.91 14.25 -10.18
CA HIS A 546 -4.37 15.62 -10.34
C HIS A 546 -5.88 15.71 -10.17
N VAL A 547 -6.36 16.81 -9.60
CA VAL A 547 -7.79 17.09 -9.50
C VAL A 547 -8.08 18.53 -9.95
N THR A 548 -9.15 18.72 -10.71
CA THR A 548 -9.67 20.06 -11.01
C THR A 548 -10.33 20.59 -9.74
N VAL A 549 -9.94 21.78 -9.28
CA VAL A 549 -10.56 22.50 -8.15
C VAL A 549 -11.30 23.73 -8.66
N LEU A 550 -12.63 23.74 -8.53
CA LEU A 550 -13.50 24.88 -8.82
C LEU A 550 -14.15 25.37 -7.52
N LEU A 551 -13.65 26.47 -6.98
CA LEU A 551 -14.27 27.14 -5.83
C LEU A 551 -15.52 27.93 -6.27
N PRO A 552 -16.42 28.30 -5.34
CA PRO A 552 -17.49 29.27 -5.64
C PRO A 552 -16.91 30.53 -6.29
N GLN A 553 -17.49 30.97 -7.41
CA GLN A 553 -16.99 32.09 -8.22
C GLN A 553 -17.57 33.42 -7.73
N ASN A 554 -16.83 34.14 -6.89
CA ASN A 554 -17.20 35.39 -6.25
C ASN A 554 -15.95 36.28 -6.00
N GLU A 555 -16.12 37.41 -5.32
CA GLU A 555 -15.02 38.37 -5.05
C GLU A 555 -13.86 37.78 -4.23
N GLN A 556 -14.09 36.70 -3.47
CA GLN A 556 -13.07 36.04 -2.66
C GLN A 556 -12.29 34.96 -3.42
N THR A 557 -12.79 34.49 -4.56
CA THR A 557 -12.16 33.40 -5.35
C THR A 557 -10.68 33.64 -5.63
N PRO A 558 -10.22 34.84 -6.03
CA PRO A 558 -8.80 35.07 -6.28
C PRO A 558 -7.92 34.82 -5.07
N ALA A 559 -8.32 35.33 -3.90
CA ALA A 559 -7.57 35.16 -2.67
C ALA A 559 -7.59 33.69 -2.19
N MET A 560 -8.76 33.04 -2.28
CA MET A 560 -8.93 31.66 -1.81
C MET A 560 -8.21 30.63 -2.69
N LEU A 561 -8.27 30.76 -4.02
CA LEU A 561 -7.52 29.88 -4.93
C LEU A 561 -6.01 30.03 -4.74
N THR A 562 -5.52 31.27 -4.60
CA THR A 562 -4.09 31.53 -4.35
C THR A 562 -3.65 30.93 -3.01
N ALA A 563 -4.43 31.16 -1.95
CA ALA A 563 -4.13 30.60 -0.63
C ALA A 563 -4.18 29.06 -0.62
N PHE A 564 -5.11 28.45 -1.36
CA PHE A 564 -5.21 26.99 -1.49
C PHE A 564 -3.97 26.43 -2.21
N ARG A 565 -3.62 26.98 -3.38
CA ARG A 565 -2.44 26.56 -4.15
C ARG A 565 -1.17 26.66 -3.32
N ASP A 566 -0.92 27.83 -2.74
CA ASP A 566 0.33 28.11 -2.03
C ASP A 566 0.52 27.23 -0.79
N GLN A 567 -0.58 26.73 -0.18
CA GLN A 567 -0.53 25.85 0.97
C GLN A 567 -0.48 24.36 0.61
N PHE A 568 -1.18 23.93 -0.45
CA PHE A 568 -1.53 22.52 -0.64
C PHE A 568 -1.06 21.90 -1.95
N ASP A 569 -0.59 22.67 -2.95
CA ASP A 569 -0.08 22.06 -4.17
C ASP A 569 1.18 21.21 -3.90
N HIS A 570 1.18 19.98 -4.41
CA HIS A 570 2.19 18.97 -4.10
C HIS A 570 3.18 18.72 -5.24
N TYR A 571 3.21 19.54 -6.31
CA TYR A 571 4.09 19.30 -7.44
C TYR A 571 5.58 19.24 -7.02
N GLY A 572 6.26 18.16 -7.37
CA GLY A 572 7.69 17.98 -7.11
C GLY A 572 8.07 17.86 -5.63
N ASN A 573 7.11 17.92 -4.70
CA ASN A 573 7.38 17.69 -3.29
C ASN A 573 7.36 16.18 -3.01
N THR A 574 8.52 15.66 -2.67
CA THR A 574 8.76 14.25 -2.37
C THR A 574 9.01 14.03 -0.88
N THR A 575 8.88 15.08 -0.05
CA THR A 575 9.08 14.99 1.40
C THR A 575 7.77 14.51 2.05
N PRO A 576 7.68 13.26 2.53
CA PRO A 576 6.39 12.59 2.52
C PRO A 576 5.39 12.81 3.68
N VAL A 577 5.54 13.79 4.59
CA VAL A 577 4.72 13.77 5.84
C VAL A 577 4.00 15.05 6.23
N ASP A 578 4.31 16.17 5.58
CA ASP A 578 3.50 17.37 5.80
C ASP A 578 2.33 17.49 4.81
N ILE A 579 2.23 16.58 3.85
CA ILE A 579 1.31 16.75 2.71
C ILE A 579 0.64 15.42 2.39
N ASP A 580 -0.35 15.10 3.21
CA ASP A 580 -1.48 14.23 2.86
C ASP A 580 -2.67 15.13 2.50
N GLU A 581 -3.55 14.69 1.61
CA GLU A 581 -4.64 15.53 1.08
C GLU A 581 -5.64 15.95 2.16
N SER A 582 -5.64 15.25 3.29
CA SER A 582 -6.57 15.51 4.40
C SER A 582 -6.46 16.94 4.93
N ALA A 583 -5.29 17.57 4.91
CA ALA A 583 -5.14 18.96 5.36
C ALA A 583 -5.91 19.93 4.44
N ALA A 584 -5.77 19.76 3.13
CA ALA A 584 -6.45 20.57 2.12
C ALA A 584 -7.97 20.34 2.14
N LEU A 585 -8.40 19.07 2.24
CA LEU A 585 -9.82 18.73 2.28
C LEU A 585 -10.49 19.22 3.59
N LYS A 586 -9.80 19.13 4.73
CA LYS A 586 -10.28 19.75 6.00
C LYS A 586 -10.35 21.27 5.90
N TRP A 587 -9.37 21.90 5.25
CA TRP A 587 -9.40 23.34 5.04
C TRP A 587 -10.62 23.74 4.20
N LEU A 588 -10.90 23.03 3.11
CA LEU A 588 -12.12 23.24 2.31
C LEU A 588 -13.38 23.06 3.14
N ALA A 589 -13.43 22.01 3.97
CA ALA A 589 -14.55 21.77 4.89
C ALA A 589 -14.76 22.93 5.88
N GLN A 590 -13.68 23.51 6.40
CA GLN A 590 -13.74 24.67 7.29
C GLN A 590 -14.22 25.93 6.58
N GLN A 591 -13.77 26.17 5.35
CA GLN A 591 -14.16 27.37 4.59
C GLN A 591 -15.61 27.29 4.10
N TYR A 592 -16.05 26.12 3.62
CA TYR A 592 -17.29 25.98 2.84
C TYR A 592 -18.35 25.07 3.46
N GLY A 593 -18.06 24.34 4.54
CA GLY A 593 -18.97 23.33 5.09
C GLY A 593 -20.32 23.84 5.63
N GLN A 594 -20.49 25.16 5.78
CA GLN A 594 -21.74 25.81 6.20
C GLN A 594 -22.32 26.73 5.12
N GLN A 595 -21.78 26.69 3.90
CA GLN A 595 -22.21 27.55 2.79
C GLN A 595 -23.14 26.77 1.85
N ALA A 596 -24.07 27.48 1.21
CA ALA A 596 -24.92 26.90 0.16
C ALA A 596 -24.12 26.60 -1.11
N ASP A 597 -23.16 27.47 -1.45
CA ASP A 597 -22.23 27.25 -2.55
C ASP A 597 -20.95 26.60 -2.04
N THR A 598 -20.74 25.35 -2.45
CA THR A 598 -19.54 24.57 -2.09
C THR A 598 -18.64 24.32 -3.31
N PRO A 599 -17.35 24.02 -3.10
CA PRO A 599 -16.43 23.64 -4.17
C PRO A 599 -16.90 22.42 -4.96
N VAL A 600 -16.50 22.37 -6.23
CA VAL A 600 -16.58 21.19 -7.09
C VAL A 600 -15.16 20.73 -7.40
N ILE A 601 -14.82 19.52 -6.96
CA ILE A 601 -13.52 18.89 -7.21
C ILE A 601 -13.72 17.61 -8.01
N MET A 602 -12.93 17.43 -9.08
CA MET A 602 -13.07 16.30 -10.00
C MET A 602 -11.70 15.67 -10.29
N TYR A 603 -11.60 14.34 -10.17
CA TYR A 603 -10.38 13.58 -10.42
C TYR A 603 -10.05 13.62 -11.92
N ASN A 604 -8.89 14.19 -12.27
CA ASN A 604 -8.42 14.28 -13.64
C ASN A 604 -7.63 13.03 -14.02
N HIS A 605 -7.80 12.61 -15.27
CA HIS A 605 -7.07 11.50 -15.91
C HIS A 605 -6.62 10.35 -14.97
N PRO A 606 -7.56 9.71 -14.23
CA PRO A 606 -7.25 8.89 -13.05
C PRO A 606 -6.29 7.73 -13.34
N SER A 607 -6.54 6.94 -14.39
CA SER A 607 -5.72 5.75 -14.64
C SER A 607 -4.42 6.04 -15.41
N ARG A 608 -4.07 7.32 -15.67
CA ARG A 608 -2.98 7.70 -16.58
C ARG A 608 -1.62 7.20 -16.11
N LYS A 609 -1.41 7.16 -14.79
CA LYS A 609 -0.13 6.78 -14.16
C LYS A 609 -0.25 5.59 -13.19
N ASP A 610 -1.42 4.95 -13.13
CA ASP A 610 -1.68 3.85 -12.19
C ASP A 610 -0.89 2.58 -12.48
N THR A 611 -0.44 1.93 -11.40
CA THR A 611 0.33 0.69 -11.45
C THR A 611 -0.53 -0.54 -11.19
N SER A 612 -1.63 -0.36 -10.46
CA SER A 612 -2.51 -1.41 -9.95
C SER A 612 -3.97 -1.03 -10.16
N GLU A 613 -4.83 -2.03 -10.37
CA GLU A 613 -6.28 -1.82 -10.34
C GLU A 613 -6.70 -1.49 -8.90
N GLY A 614 -7.73 -0.65 -8.71
CA GLY A 614 -8.22 -0.26 -7.39
C GLY A 614 -7.59 1.01 -6.81
N GLU A 615 -6.53 1.56 -7.42
CA GLU A 615 -5.90 2.81 -6.93
C GLU A 615 -6.92 3.96 -6.90
N ASN A 616 -7.69 4.14 -7.97
CA ASN A 616 -8.70 5.20 -8.06
C ASN A 616 -9.87 5.02 -7.10
N GLN A 617 -10.27 3.77 -6.84
CA GLN A 617 -11.29 3.47 -5.82
C GLN A 617 -10.78 3.88 -4.44
N HIS A 618 -9.56 3.45 -4.10
CA HIS A 618 -8.92 3.74 -2.82
C HIS A 618 -8.79 5.25 -2.59
N ASP A 619 -8.31 5.98 -3.60
CA ASP A 619 -8.13 7.43 -3.52
C ASP A 619 -9.47 8.14 -3.31
N MET A 620 -10.48 7.80 -4.12
CA MET A 620 -11.81 8.39 -4.00
C MET A 620 -12.46 8.11 -2.64
N GLU A 621 -12.42 6.86 -2.15
CA GLU A 621 -12.93 6.51 -0.82
C GLU A 621 -12.18 7.22 0.31
N LYS A 622 -10.89 7.48 0.13
CA LYS A 622 -10.08 8.24 1.09
C LYS A 622 -10.51 9.71 1.10
N TRP A 623 -10.72 10.32 -0.06
CA TRP A 623 -11.08 11.73 -0.17
C TRP A 623 -12.49 12.04 0.33
N LEU A 624 -13.44 11.15 0.08
CA LEU A 624 -14.84 11.31 0.50
C LEU A 624 -15.04 11.31 2.02
N LYS A 625 -14.05 10.83 2.80
CA LYS A 625 -14.06 10.91 4.28
C LYS A 625 -14.04 12.35 4.81
N TYR A 626 -13.65 13.33 4.00
CA TYR A 626 -13.47 14.73 4.42
C TYR A 626 -14.59 15.66 3.95
N GLY A 627 -15.58 15.14 3.21
CA GLY A 627 -16.75 15.89 2.76
C GLY A 627 -17.09 15.63 1.29
N PRO A 628 -18.25 16.13 0.81
CA PRO A 628 -18.78 15.84 -0.52
C PRO A 628 -18.15 16.70 -1.63
N TYR A 629 -16.94 17.21 -1.43
CA TYR A 629 -16.31 18.17 -2.35
C TYR A 629 -15.71 17.52 -3.58
N VAL A 630 -15.12 16.32 -3.42
CA VAL A 630 -14.69 15.51 -4.56
C VAL A 630 -15.87 14.74 -5.07
N ILE A 631 -16.46 15.20 -6.17
CA ILE A 631 -17.75 14.71 -6.65
C ILE A 631 -17.63 13.54 -7.63
N GLY A 632 -16.44 13.29 -8.19
CA GLY A 632 -16.32 12.33 -9.28
C GLY A 632 -15.01 12.32 -10.04
N PHE A 633 -15.02 11.53 -11.09
CA PHE A 633 -13.93 11.31 -12.04
C PHE A 633 -14.17 12.03 -13.36
N SER A 634 -13.08 12.30 -14.08
CA SER A 634 -13.11 12.64 -15.50
C SER A 634 -13.18 11.36 -16.31
N GLY A 635 -14.36 11.03 -16.82
CA GLY A 635 -14.55 9.82 -17.59
C GLY A 635 -13.86 9.85 -18.94
N ALA A 636 -13.87 10.96 -19.66
CA ALA A 636 -12.93 11.18 -20.74
C ALA A 636 -11.82 12.13 -20.28
N PRO A 637 -10.54 11.72 -20.33
CA PRO A 637 -9.47 12.44 -19.66
C PRO A 637 -8.90 13.64 -20.44
N GLY A 638 -9.23 13.80 -21.72
CA GLY A 638 -8.69 14.85 -22.59
C GLY A 638 -7.67 14.35 -23.62
N HIS A 639 -6.83 15.25 -24.15
CA HIS A 639 -5.79 14.94 -25.14
C HIS A 639 -6.28 14.20 -26.37
N GLN A 640 -7.39 14.68 -26.94
CA GLN A 640 -8.22 13.84 -27.78
C GLN A 640 -7.65 13.60 -29.18
N LYS A 641 -6.57 14.26 -29.61
CA LYS A 641 -5.89 13.91 -30.87
C LYS A 641 -4.80 12.86 -30.67
N LYS A 642 -4.39 12.58 -29.43
CA LYS A 642 -3.49 11.46 -29.12
C LYS A 642 -4.23 10.14 -29.30
N ARG A 643 -3.65 9.20 -30.05
CA ARG A 643 -4.27 7.93 -30.47
C ARG A 643 -3.21 6.82 -30.54
N GLY A 644 -3.64 5.57 -30.42
CA GLY A 644 -2.73 4.43 -30.40
C GLY A 644 -2.21 4.16 -28.99
N ASP A 645 -0.91 3.85 -28.86
CA ASP A 645 -0.29 3.43 -27.59
C ASP A 645 -0.22 4.55 -26.54
N ASP A 646 -0.33 5.82 -26.95
CA ASP A 646 -0.39 7.00 -26.09
C ASP A 646 -1.76 7.70 -26.10
N ASN A 647 -2.85 6.98 -26.41
CA ASN A 647 -4.21 7.56 -26.49
C ASN A 647 -4.59 8.34 -25.22
N GLY A 648 -4.94 9.62 -25.36
CA GLY A 648 -5.20 10.52 -24.23
C GLY A 648 -3.96 10.87 -23.38
N SER A 649 -2.75 10.68 -23.92
CA SER A 649 -1.45 10.69 -23.21
C SER A 649 -1.28 9.58 -22.15
N TYR A 650 -2.00 8.46 -22.29
CA TYR A 650 -1.88 7.29 -21.41
C TYR A 650 -0.73 6.40 -21.89
N THR A 651 0.50 6.70 -21.44
CA THR A 651 1.71 5.97 -21.84
C THR A 651 2.04 4.79 -20.93
N PHE A 652 1.35 4.66 -19.79
CA PHE A 652 1.65 3.66 -18.77
C PHE A 652 0.82 2.36 -18.93
N LYS A 653 0.59 1.61 -17.84
CA LYS A 653 -0.02 0.27 -17.83
C LYS A 653 -1.47 0.27 -18.33
N PHE A 654 -2.30 1.18 -17.83
CA PHE A 654 -3.69 1.30 -18.22
C PHE A 654 -3.84 2.20 -19.44
N LYS A 655 -4.78 1.85 -20.33
CA LYS A 655 -5.05 2.58 -21.56
C LYS A 655 -6.52 2.97 -21.62
N THR A 656 -6.79 4.13 -22.21
CA THR A 656 -8.16 4.56 -22.47
C THR A 656 -8.86 3.63 -23.45
N ARG A 657 -10.13 3.33 -23.20
CA ARG A 657 -11.00 2.56 -24.09
C ARG A 657 -11.86 3.53 -24.89
N HIS A 658 -11.63 3.61 -26.20
CA HIS A 658 -12.32 4.57 -27.09
C HIS A 658 -12.25 6.04 -26.61
N GLY A 659 -11.13 6.41 -25.97
CA GLY A 659 -10.91 7.75 -25.44
C GLY A 659 -11.51 8.00 -24.05
N TRP A 660 -12.05 6.98 -23.39
CA TRP A 660 -12.53 7.07 -22.01
C TRP A 660 -11.61 6.30 -21.05
N ASP A 661 -11.45 6.83 -19.85
CA ASP A 661 -10.64 6.25 -18.78
C ASP A 661 -11.20 4.86 -18.37
N PRO A 662 -10.34 3.84 -18.17
CA PRO A 662 -10.79 2.49 -17.84
C PRO A 662 -11.55 2.39 -16.50
N THR A 663 -11.34 3.32 -15.56
CA THR A 663 -12.15 3.47 -14.33
C THR A 663 -13.63 3.59 -14.65
N ILE A 664 -13.98 4.24 -15.77
CA ILE A 664 -15.36 4.54 -16.19
C ILE A 664 -15.82 3.58 -17.30
N ALA A 665 -14.94 3.33 -18.27
CA ALA A 665 -15.24 2.58 -19.49
C ALA A 665 -15.31 1.06 -19.30
N THR A 666 -14.82 0.55 -18.16
CA THR A 666 -14.80 -0.89 -17.84
C THR A 666 -15.80 -1.18 -16.71
N PRO A 667 -16.90 -1.90 -17.00
CA PRO A 667 -17.85 -2.32 -15.97
C PRO A 667 -17.18 -3.17 -14.87
N GLY A 668 -17.56 -2.94 -13.62
CA GLY A 668 -17.09 -3.68 -12.44
C GLY A 668 -15.72 -3.27 -11.91
N LYS A 669 -15.17 -2.13 -12.36
CA LYS A 669 -13.89 -1.58 -11.89
C LYS A 669 -14.12 -0.42 -10.92
N ASP A 670 -13.14 0.47 -10.80
CA ASP A 670 -13.01 1.43 -9.70
C ASP A 670 -14.26 2.29 -9.46
N TRP A 671 -14.89 2.87 -10.49
CA TRP A 671 -16.10 3.69 -10.28
C TRP A 671 -17.28 2.87 -9.77
N ASP A 672 -17.52 1.70 -10.36
CA ASP A 672 -18.61 0.81 -9.94
C ASP A 672 -18.36 0.28 -8.52
N ALA A 673 -17.10 0.04 -8.15
CA ALA A 673 -16.73 -0.37 -6.79
C ALA A 673 -17.01 0.74 -5.75
N VAL A 674 -16.75 2.00 -6.09
CA VAL A 674 -17.14 3.13 -5.22
C VAL A 674 -18.67 3.21 -5.10
N LEU A 675 -19.41 3.06 -6.19
CA LEU A 675 -20.89 3.05 -6.16
C LEU A 675 -21.43 1.93 -5.26
N LEU A 676 -20.79 0.75 -5.21
CA LEU A 676 -21.17 -0.36 -4.32
C LEU A 676 -21.07 -0.03 -2.83
N THR A 677 -20.28 0.97 -2.45
CA THR A 677 -20.20 1.44 -1.06
C THR A 677 -21.40 2.31 -0.65
N GLY A 678 -22.31 2.60 -1.60
CA GLY A 678 -23.45 3.48 -1.42
C GLY A 678 -23.13 4.95 -1.63
N GLN A 679 -21.90 5.28 -2.03
CA GLN A 679 -21.47 6.66 -2.25
C GLN A 679 -21.88 7.17 -3.63
N GLN A 680 -22.40 8.40 -3.66
CA GLN A 680 -22.81 9.08 -4.89
C GLN A 680 -21.59 9.75 -5.52
N VAL A 681 -20.99 9.07 -6.49
CA VAL A 681 -19.82 9.56 -7.22
C VAL A 681 -20.11 9.56 -8.71
N TYR A 682 -19.69 10.60 -9.39
CA TYR A 682 -19.99 10.82 -10.80
C TYR A 682 -18.80 10.46 -11.71
N GLY A 683 -19.07 10.15 -12.97
CA GLY A 683 -18.04 9.74 -13.94
C GLY A 683 -18.30 10.24 -15.35
N ALA A 684 -19.46 10.84 -15.62
CA ALA A 684 -19.84 11.29 -16.96
C ALA A 684 -19.34 12.70 -17.30
N ARG A 685 -18.06 12.98 -17.03
CA ARG A 685 -17.40 14.25 -17.37
C ARG A 685 -16.38 14.01 -18.49
N ALA A 686 -16.41 14.84 -19.53
CA ALA A 686 -15.46 14.80 -20.65
C ALA A 686 -14.84 16.18 -20.89
N PRO A 687 -13.87 16.62 -20.06
CA PRO A 687 -13.07 17.80 -20.38
C PRO A 687 -12.19 17.62 -21.63
N SER A 688 -11.68 18.72 -22.18
CA SER A 688 -10.68 18.66 -23.25
C SER A 688 -9.25 18.41 -22.78
N ASP A 689 -8.91 18.89 -21.57
CA ASP A 689 -7.52 19.01 -21.12
C ASP A 689 -6.69 19.81 -22.17
N PHE A 690 -7.27 20.93 -22.63
CA PHE A 690 -6.72 21.67 -23.77
C PHE A 690 -5.43 22.41 -23.40
N HIS A 691 -4.36 22.10 -24.12
CA HIS A 691 -3.07 22.78 -24.08
C HIS A 691 -2.78 23.44 -25.43
N ASN A 692 -3.07 22.74 -26.53
CA ASN A 692 -2.80 23.22 -27.88
C ASN A 692 -3.58 22.49 -28.98
N ASP A 693 -3.62 23.08 -30.17
CA ASP A 693 -4.34 22.55 -31.33
C ASP A 693 -3.63 21.37 -32.05
N LYS A 694 -2.47 20.90 -31.55
CA LYS A 694 -1.78 19.72 -32.10
C LYS A 694 -2.24 18.44 -31.43
N MET A 695 -2.34 18.42 -30.10
CA MET A 695 -2.72 17.24 -29.33
C MET A 695 -4.18 17.27 -28.85
N ASP A 696 -4.82 18.42 -28.86
CA ASP A 696 -6.19 18.61 -28.36
C ASP A 696 -7.10 19.20 -29.45
N TYR A 697 -8.39 18.90 -29.37
CA TYR A 697 -9.43 19.72 -29.99
C TYR A 697 -9.78 20.88 -29.06
N TRP A 698 -10.23 22.00 -29.62
CA TRP A 698 -10.62 23.17 -28.84
C TRP A 698 -11.74 22.82 -27.84
N PRO A 699 -11.90 23.61 -26.75
CA PRO A 699 -12.97 23.39 -25.79
C PRO A 699 -14.34 23.31 -26.47
N CYS A 700 -15.13 22.29 -26.10
CA CYS A 700 -16.39 21.89 -26.71
C CYS A 700 -16.37 21.65 -28.23
N GLU A 701 -15.22 21.54 -28.91
CA GLU A 701 -15.18 21.16 -30.33
C GLU A 701 -15.52 19.67 -30.51
N PHE A 702 -14.94 18.82 -29.66
CA PHE A 702 -15.06 17.36 -29.74
C PHE A 702 -15.59 16.73 -28.45
N SER A 703 -14.98 17.04 -27.29
CA SER A 703 -15.45 16.59 -25.98
C SER A 703 -16.43 17.61 -25.41
N THR A 704 -17.59 17.14 -24.97
CA THR A 704 -18.60 17.99 -24.33
C THR A 704 -19.13 17.34 -23.07
N THR A 705 -19.23 18.14 -22.01
CA THR A 705 -20.02 17.79 -20.82
C THR A 705 -21.28 18.65 -20.83
N HIS A 706 -22.45 18.02 -20.82
CA HIS A 706 -23.74 18.69 -20.80
C HIS A 706 -24.25 18.72 -19.38
N VAL A 707 -24.36 19.91 -18.80
CA VAL A 707 -24.76 20.12 -17.40
C VAL A 707 -26.14 20.75 -17.35
N GLN A 708 -27.05 20.17 -16.58
CA GLN A 708 -28.37 20.74 -16.35
C GLN A 708 -28.26 21.85 -15.29
N ALA A 709 -28.67 23.06 -15.63
CA ALA A 709 -28.68 24.20 -14.71
C ALA A 709 -29.80 25.20 -15.04
N SER A 710 -30.12 26.09 -14.09
CA SER A 710 -31.14 27.13 -14.26
C SER A 710 -30.67 28.32 -15.09
N SER A 711 -29.35 28.57 -15.15
CA SER A 711 -28.71 29.50 -16.09
C SER A 711 -27.26 29.11 -16.33
N ARG A 712 -26.61 29.74 -17.31
CA ARG A 712 -25.16 29.56 -17.57
C ARG A 712 -24.26 30.24 -16.52
N GLU A 713 -24.81 30.91 -15.52
CA GLU A 713 -24.01 31.53 -14.46
C GLU A 713 -23.19 30.47 -13.71
N ALA A 714 -21.95 30.81 -13.35
CA ALA A 714 -21.03 29.86 -12.75
C ALA A 714 -21.61 29.14 -11.53
N ARG A 715 -22.32 29.86 -10.64
CA ARG A 715 -22.98 29.25 -9.46
C ARG A 715 -23.97 28.14 -9.82
N HIS A 716 -24.74 28.30 -10.90
CA HIS A 716 -25.74 27.32 -11.32
C HIS A 716 -25.10 26.16 -12.07
N ILE A 717 -24.06 26.41 -12.88
CA ILE A 717 -23.27 25.35 -13.50
C ILE A 717 -22.60 24.46 -12.44
N LEU A 718 -21.97 25.07 -11.43
CA LEU A 718 -21.38 24.32 -10.31
C LEU A 718 -22.45 23.57 -9.51
N ALA A 719 -23.66 24.12 -9.35
CA ALA A 719 -24.77 23.42 -8.72
C ALA A 719 -25.18 22.16 -9.49
N GLY A 720 -25.26 22.23 -10.83
CA GLY A 720 -25.55 21.07 -11.69
C GLY A 720 -24.49 19.98 -11.62
N PHE A 721 -23.21 20.35 -11.49
CA PHE A 721 -22.14 19.38 -11.22
C PHE A 721 -22.29 18.71 -9.85
N ARG A 722 -22.57 19.49 -8.79
CA ARG A 722 -22.77 18.93 -7.43
C ARG A 722 -23.93 17.95 -7.35
N SER A 723 -25.03 18.25 -8.04
CA SER A 723 -26.20 17.38 -8.06
C SER A 723 -26.05 16.16 -8.98
N GLY A 724 -25.04 16.12 -9.84
CA GLY A 724 -24.81 14.98 -10.74
C GLY A 724 -25.64 14.98 -12.02
N HIS A 725 -26.42 16.03 -12.28
CA HIS A 725 -27.30 16.14 -13.46
C HIS A 725 -26.49 16.56 -14.69
N PHE A 726 -25.57 15.68 -15.08
CA PHE A 726 -24.74 15.86 -16.25
C PHE A 726 -24.45 14.54 -16.96
N TRP A 727 -24.23 14.64 -18.26
CA TRP A 727 -23.76 13.56 -19.11
C TRP A 727 -22.68 14.11 -20.04
N ALA A 728 -21.89 13.24 -20.65
CA ALA A 728 -20.83 13.68 -21.53
C ALA A 728 -20.68 12.80 -22.75
N GLN A 729 -20.09 13.37 -23.80
CA GLN A 729 -19.83 12.67 -25.05
C GLN A 729 -18.55 13.14 -25.74
N HIS A 730 -18.12 12.29 -26.66
CA HIS A 730 -17.18 12.63 -27.72
C HIS A 730 -17.91 12.73 -29.05
N GLY A 731 -17.48 13.66 -29.91
CA GLY A 731 -17.87 13.70 -31.32
C GLY A 731 -19.25 14.28 -31.63
N LYS A 732 -19.96 14.85 -30.63
CA LYS A 732 -21.26 15.54 -30.79
C LYS A 732 -22.33 14.74 -31.58
N PHE A 733 -22.33 13.42 -31.46
CA PHE A 733 -23.30 12.59 -32.19
C PHE A 733 -24.66 12.48 -31.46
N VAL A 734 -24.69 12.70 -30.16
CA VAL A 734 -25.92 12.78 -29.36
C VAL A 734 -26.36 14.23 -29.26
N ALA A 735 -27.59 14.53 -29.68
CA ALA A 735 -28.18 15.87 -29.52
C ALA A 735 -28.70 16.09 -28.11
N ASN A 736 -29.36 15.08 -27.54
CA ASN A 736 -29.79 15.05 -26.15
C ASN A 736 -30.11 13.61 -25.72
N LEU A 737 -30.08 13.37 -24.42
CA LEU A 737 -30.50 12.11 -23.83
C LEU A 737 -31.23 12.33 -22.50
N THR A 738 -32.03 11.35 -22.10
CA THR A 738 -32.58 11.24 -20.75
C THR A 738 -32.41 9.80 -20.26
N ALA A 739 -31.87 9.66 -19.06
CA ALA A 739 -31.71 8.37 -18.38
C ALA A 739 -32.50 8.43 -17.07
N THR A 740 -33.46 7.54 -16.89
CA THR A 740 -34.42 7.57 -15.79
C THR A 740 -34.59 6.20 -15.15
N VAL A 741 -35.06 6.21 -13.90
CA VAL A 741 -35.65 5.05 -13.24
C VAL A 741 -37.16 5.29 -13.10
N GLU A 742 -37.95 4.31 -13.54
CA GLU A 742 -39.40 4.38 -13.59
C GLU A 742 -40.04 3.24 -12.77
N ASP A 743 -41.24 3.50 -12.24
CA ASP A 743 -42.09 2.45 -11.68
C ASP A 743 -42.81 1.63 -12.77
N ASN A 744 -43.52 0.58 -12.37
CA ASN A 744 -44.28 -0.29 -13.28
C ASN A 744 -45.40 0.42 -14.07
N ASN A 745 -45.79 1.64 -13.67
CA ASN A 745 -46.79 2.42 -14.37
C ASN A 745 -46.15 3.42 -15.35
N GLY A 746 -44.82 3.38 -15.51
CA GLY A 746 -44.06 4.31 -16.35
C GLY A 746 -43.86 5.68 -15.71
N LYS A 747 -44.10 5.84 -14.40
CA LYS A 747 -43.84 7.09 -13.69
C LYS A 747 -42.35 7.20 -13.40
N THR A 748 -41.70 8.25 -13.90
CA THR A 748 -40.33 8.60 -13.55
C THR A 748 -40.21 8.90 -12.05
N LEU A 749 -39.32 8.18 -11.38
CA LEU A 749 -38.99 8.34 -9.96
C LEU A 749 -37.70 9.11 -9.76
N ALA A 750 -36.73 8.93 -10.66
CA ALA A 750 -35.42 9.58 -10.64
C ALA A 750 -34.82 9.66 -12.04
N GLU A 751 -33.84 10.55 -12.20
CA GLU A 751 -32.99 10.70 -13.37
C GLU A 751 -31.51 10.53 -13.05
N ALA A 752 -30.67 10.35 -14.08
CA ALA A 752 -29.23 10.17 -13.92
C ALA A 752 -28.61 11.30 -13.07
N GLY A 753 -27.88 10.91 -12.03
CA GLY A 753 -27.43 11.80 -10.98
C GLY A 753 -28.14 11.54 -9.65
N ASP A 754 -29.43 11.19 -9.64
CA ASP A 754 -30.23 11.09 -8.42
C ASP A 754 -29.90 9.88 -7.52
N VAL A 755 -30.18 10.05 -6.22
CA VAL A 755 -30.34 8.94 -5.25
C VAL A 755 -31.79 8.86 -4.80
N ILE A 756 -32.39 7.68 -4.88
CA ILE A 756 -33.75 7.43 -4.38
C ILE A 756 -33.79 6.36 -3.28
N PHE A 757 -34.61 6.62 -2.27
CA PHE A 757 -34.96 5.66 -1.23
C PHE A 757 -36.39 5.16 -1.50
N THR A 758 -36.53 3.86 -1.78
CA THR A 758 -37.83 3.32 -2.18
C THR A 758 -38.02 1.87 -1.74
N SER A 759 -39.20 1.55 -1.23
CA SER A 759 -39.62 0.18 -0.95
C SER A 759 -40.15 -0.54 -2.20
N GLN A 760 -40.22 0.15 -3.34
CA GLN A 760 -40.65 -0.45 -4.59
C GLN A 760 -39.60 -1.46 -5.08
N THR A 761 -40.06 -2.70 -5.32
CA THR A 761 -39.18 -3.80 -5.73
C THR A 761 -39.13 -3.99 -7.22
N THR A 762 -40.13 -3.50 -7.96
CA THR A 762 -40.17 -3.61 -9.43
C THR A 762 -39.95 -2.22 -10.01
N LEU A 763 -38.79 -2.04 -10.62
CA LEU A 763 -38.31 -0.79 -11.19
C LEU A 763 -37.64 -1.11 -12.52
N GLN A 764 -37.79 -0.21 -13.49
CA GLN A 764 -37.09 -0.29 -14.76
C GLN A 764 -36.20 0.93 -14.93
N ALA A 765 -34.98 0.73 -15.44
CA ALA A 765 -34.17 1.84 -15.94
C ALA A 765 -34.43 2.03 -17.42
N ARG A 766 -34.56 3.28 -17.84
CA ARG A 766 -34.88 3.68 -19.21
C ARG A 766 -33.90 4.71 -19.71
N LEU A 767 -33.44 4.53 -20.95
CA LEU A 767 -32.61 5.51 -21.67
C LEU A 767 -33.33 5.93 -22.94
N THR A 768 -33.50 7.24 -23.15
CA THR A 768 -34.00 7.83 -24.39
C THR A 768 -32.90 8.69 -25.01
N ILE A 769 -32.58 8.48 -26.29
CA ILE A 769 -31.51 9.21 -26.99
C ILE A 769 -32.05 9.83 -28.26
N ASN A 770 -31.79 11.12 -28.45
CA ASN A 770 -31.92 11.77 -29.74
C ASN A 770 -30.52 11.99 -30.35
N LEU A 771 -30.31 11.47 -31.56
CA LEU A 771 -29.07 11.72 -32.30
C LEU A 771 -29.11 13.09 -32.98
N ALA A 772 -27.94 13.74 -33.05
CA ALA A 772 -27.74 14.93 -33.87
C ALA A 772 -27.83 14.55 -35.35
N ALA A 773 -28.21 15.48 -36.24
CA ALA A 773 -28.27 15.17 -37.67
C ALA A 773 -26.89 14.83 -38.24
N LYS A 774 -25.84 15.45 -37.68
CA LYS A 774 -24.44 15.27 -38.05
C LYS A 774 -23.56 15.28 -36.81
N ASP A 775 -22.45 14.56 -36.87
CA ASP A 775 -21.40 14.58 -35.88
C ASP A 775 -20.53 15.86 -36.00
N TRP A 776 -19.51 15.96 -35.16
CA TRP A 776 -18.57 17.10 -35.13
C TRP A 776 -17.78 17.30 -36.44
N GLN A 777 -17.61 16.27 -37.26
CA GLN A 777 -16.95 16.34 -38.58
C GLN A 777 -17.94 16.64 -39.73
N GLY A 778 -19.24 16.60 -39.45
CA GLY A 778 -20.30 16.83 -40.42
C GLY A 778 -20.80 15.55 -41.11
N PHE A 779 -20.41 14.37 -40.65
CA PHE A 779 -20.93 13.08 -41.10
C PHE A 779 -22.28 12.77 -40.45
N PRO A 780 -23.19 12.03 -41.13
CA PRO A 780 -24.41 11.55 -40.50
C PRO A 780 -24.11 10.70 -39.25
N THR A 781 -24.84 10.93 -38.17
CA THR A 781 -24.63 10.19 -36.92
C THR A 781 -25.25 8.80 -36.98
N SER A 782 -24.68 7.89 -36.19
CA SER A 782 -25.22 6.57 -35.91
C SER A 782 -25.25 6.33 -34.40
N LEU A 783 -25.97 5.31 -33.98
CA LEU A 783 -25.83 4.70 -32.67
C LEU A 783 -25.62 3.21 -32.91
N ASP A 784 -24.50 2.67 -32.48
CA ASP A 784 -24.08 1.31 -32.84
C ASP A 784 -24.16 0.37 -31.65
N GLU A 785 -23.96 0.89 -30.44
CA GLU A 785 -24.06 0.11 -29.21
C GLU A 785 -24.46 0.99 -28.03
N VAL A 786 -25.33 0.46 -27.18
CA VAL A 786 -25.68 1.02 -25.87
C VAL A 786 -25.55 -0.07 -24.83
N THR A 787 -24.97 0.22 -23.68
CA THR A 787 -24.86 -0.71 -22.56
C THR A 787 -25.36 -0.07 -21.28
N ALA A 788 -26.30 -0.74 -20.60
CA ALA A 788 -26.61 -0.48 -19.20
C ALA A 788 -25.63 -1.26 -18.32
N VAL A 789 -25.07 -0.60 -17.32
CA VAL A 789 -24.28 -1.23 -16.24
C VAL A 789 -25.11 -1.16 -14.97
N ILE A 790 -25.41 -2.32 -14.39
CA ILE A 790 -26.24 -2.48 -13.22
C ILE A 790 -25.35 -3.02 -12.10
N VAL A 791 -25.10 -2.18 -11.11
CA VAL A 791 -24.19 -2.43 -10.00
C VAL A 791 -25.02 -2.75 -8.76
N THR A 792 -24.79 -3.88 -8.11
CA THR A 792 -25.56 -4.34 -6.95
C THR A 792 -24.70 -4.97 -5.86
N ASP A 793 -25.25 -5.10 -4.65
CA ASP A 793 -24.62 -5.88 -3.56
C ASP A 793 -24.28 -7.35 -3.93
N GLN A 794 -24.81 -7.88 -5.04
CA GLN A 794 -24.48 -9.21 -5.57
C GLN A 794 -23.44 -9.21 -6.70
N GLY A 795 -22.97 -8.03 -7.13
CA GLY A 795 -22.03 -7.86 -8.23
C GLY A 795 -22.55 -6.93 -9.34
N VAL A 796 -21.83 -6.93 -10.47
CA VAL A 796 -22.12 -6.07 -11.63
C VAL A 796 -22.64 -6.89 -12.79
N ASP A 797 -23.79 -6.48 -13.36
CA ASP A 797 -24.40 -7.03 -14.57
C ASP A 797 -24.40 -5.99 -15.69
N THR A 798 -24.33 -6.42 -16.95
CA THR A 798 -24.38 -5.54 -18.11
C THR A 798 -25.42 -5.99 -19.12
N ARG A 799 -26.11 -5.02 -19.72
CA ARG A 799 -27.13 -5.25 -20.76
C ARG A 799 -26.81 -4.41 -21.98
N SER A 800 -26.34 -5.05 -23.05
CA SER A 800 -25.96 -4.40 -24.29
C SER A 800 -27.05 -4.49 -25.35
N PHE A 801 -27.21 -3.42 -26.12
CA PHE A 801 -28.17 -3.24 -27.20
C PHE A 801 -27.42 -2.81 -28.46
N TYR A 802 -27.79 -3.37 -29.61
CA TYR A 802 -27.21 -3.08 -30.92
C TYR A 802 -28.33 -2.61 -31.87
N PRO A 803 -28.66 -1.30 -31.88
CA PRO A 803 -29.79 -0.79 -32.64
C PRO A 803 -29.52 -0.83 -34.16
N GLU A 804 -30.31 -1.63 -34.89
CA GLU A 804 -30.12 -1.84 -36.35
C GLU A 804 -30.91 -0.85 -37.23
N THR A 805 -31.96 -0.22 -36.69
CA THR A 805 -32.88 0.64 -37.46
C THR A 805 -33.02 2.03 -36.84
N ALA A 806 -33.04 3.06 -37.69
CA ALA A 806 -33.19 4.46 -37.28
C ALA A 806 -34.62 4.81 -36.83
N THR A 807 -34.97 4.51 -35.58
CA THR A 807 -36.09 5.16 -34.88
C THR A 807 -35.50 6.18 -33.91
N ASN A 808 -35.48 7.45 -34.30
CA ASN A 808 -35.05 8.57 -33.47
C ASN A 808 -36.31 9.27 -32.91
N PRO A 809 -36.56 9.30 -31.59
CA PRO A 809 -35.66 8.89 -30.50
C PRO A 809 -35.52 7.37 -30.33
N TYR A 810 -34.31 6.94 -29.97
CA TYR A 810 -34.04 5.57 -29.53
C TYR A 810 -34.45 5.41 -28.08
N VAL A 811 -35.06 4.28 -27.73
CA VAL A 811 -35.51 3.97 -26.35
C VAL A 811 -35.03 2.58 -25.95
N PHE A 812 -34.37 2.50 -24.80
CA PHE A 812 -33.88 1.26 -24.21
C PHE A 812 -34.41 1.12 -22.79
N THR A 813 -34.78 -0.09 -22.38
CA THR A 813 -35.31 -0.38 -21.04
C THR A 813 -34.67 -1.64 -20.47
N VAL A 814 -34.32 -1.62 -19.19
CA VAL A 814 -33.83 -2.78 -18.44
C VAL A 814 -34.55 -2.90 -17.11
N GLU A 815 -35.01 -4.10 -16.78
CA GLU A 815 -35.56 -4.41 -15.45
C GLU A 815 -34.44 -4.43 -14.41
N LEU A 816 -34.68 -3.79 -13.26
CA LEU A 816 -33.69 -3.73 -12.20
C LEU A 816 -33.86 -4.87 -11.18
N PRO A 817 -32.78 -5.38 -10.58
CA PRO A 817 -32.83 -6.46 -9.60
C PRO A 817 -33.73 -6.11 -8.41
N ARG A 818 -34.58 -7.07 -8.00
CA ARG A 818 -35.59 -6.87 -6.95
C ARG A 818 -35.06 -7.09 -5.53
N ASN A 819 -34.04 -7.93 -5.39
CA ASN A 819 -33.57 -8.46 -4.10
C ASN A 819 -32.26 -7.82 -3.63
N SER A 820 -31.87 -6.69 -4.20
CA SER A 820 -30.67 -5.94 -3.79
C SER A 820 -31.06 -4.71 -2.99
N SER A 821 -30.34 -4.50 -1.89
CA SER A 821 -30.49 -3.35 -1.00
C SER A 821 -29.93 -2.07 -1.61
N LEU A 822 -28.97 -2.22 -2.52
CA LEU A 822 -28.33 -1.15 -3.27
C LEU A 822 -28.30 -1.54 -4.75
N VAL A 823 -28.78 -0.63 -5.61
CA VAL A 823 -28.67 -0.75 -7.07
C VAL A 823 -28.20 0.59 -7.63
N ALA A 824 -27.11 0.59 -8.39
CA ALA A 824 -26.73 1.70 -9.25
C ALA A 824 -26.93 1.32 -10.71
N VAL A 825 -27.51 2.20 -11.52
CA VAL A 825 -27.64 1.98 -12.96
C VAL A 825 -27.12 3.17 -13.73
N ARG A 826 -26.15 2.91 -14.62
CA ARG A 826 -25.55 3.91 -15.51
C ARG A 826 -25.54 3.41 -16.95
N TRP A 827 -25.45 4.35 -17.89
CA TRP A 827 -25.46 4.04 -19.31
C TRP A 827 -24.21 4.58 -19.99
N PHE A 828 -23.69 3.83 -20.95
CA PHE A 828 -22.79 4.35 -21.95
C PHE A 828 -23.12 3.75 -23.31
N GLY A 829 -22.77 4.45 -24.38
CA GLY A 829 -22.98 3.96 -25.72
C GLY A 829 -21.96 4.53 -26.68
N ARG A 830 -21.95 4.05 -27.92
CA ARG A 830 -21.01 4.51 -28.93
C ARG A 830 -21.60 4.56 -30.32
N SER A 831 -21.05 5.47 -31.12
CA SER A 831 -21.15 5.54 -32.57
C SER A 831 -19.83 5.12 -33.18
N ILE A 832 -19.88 4.27 -34.20
CA ILE A 832 -18.74 3.82 -35.01
C ILE A 832 -18.79 4.61 -36.32
N GLN A 833 -17.86 5.54 -36.46
CA GLN A 833 -17.78 6.39 -37.65
C GLN A 833 -17.30 5.63 -38.89
N PRO A 834 -17.53 6.16 -40.11
CA PRO A 834 -17.02 5.58 -41.36
C PRO A 834 -15.50 5.29 -41.33
N GLU A 835 -14.71 6.17 -40.72
CA GLU A 835 -13.27 6.00 -40.48
C GLU A 835 -12.91 4.99 -39.38
N GLN A 836 -13.90 4.23 -38.87
CA GLN A 836 -13.77 3.24 -37.79
C GLN A 836 -13.37 3.84 -36.43
N HIS A 837 -13.51 5.15 -36.26
CA HIS A 837 -13.36 5.79 -34.96
C HIS A 837 -14.61 5.58 -34.10
N HIS A 838 -14.39 5.36 -32.80
CA HIS A 838 -15.47 5.16 -31.84
C HIS A 838 -15.66 6.44 -31.02
N TYR A 839 -16.85 7.02 -31.10
CA TYR A 839 -17.28 8.14 -30.26
C TYR A 839 -18.24 7.61 -29.21
N GLN A 840 -17.99 7.91 -27.93
CA GLN A 840 -18.82 7.42 -26.84
C GLN A 840 -19.57 8.54 -26.12
N PHE A 841 -20.71 8.20 -25.53
CA PHE A 841 -21.36 9.00 -24.48
C PHE A 841 -21.44 8.18 -23.19
N ALA A 842 -21.55 8.86 -22.05
CA ALA A 842 -21.85 8.24 -20.75
C ALA A 842 -22.80 9.11 -19.93
N THR A 843 -23.59 8.49 -19.07
CA THR A 843 -24.44 9.14 -18.06
C THR A 843 -23.92 8.85 -16.66
N ASN A 844 -24.21 9.73 -15.70
CA ASN A 844 -24.07 9.38 -14.28
C ASN A 844 -25.06 8.28 -13.89
N ALA A 845 -24.80 7.63 -12.76
CA ALA A 845 -25.65 6.58 -12.24
C ALA A 845 -26.91 7.15 -11.58
N VAL A 846 -28.02 6.41 -11.66
CA VAL A 846 -29.13 6.54 -10.70
C VAL A 846 -28.86 5.54 -9.57
N MET A 847 -28.84 6.02 -8.33
CA MET A 847 -28.65 5.19 -7.14
C MET A 847 -30.00 4.89 -6.49
N ILE A 848 -30.22 3.62 -6.15
CA ILE A 848 -31.47 3.13 -5.55
C ILE A 848 -31.10 2.40 -4.26
N GLN A 849 -31.65 2.87 -3.14
CA GLN A 849 -31.50 2.26 -1.83
C GLN A 849 -32.85 1.76 -1.33
N ARG A 850 -32.92 0.49 -0.91
CA ARG A 850 -34.15 -0.19 -0.48
C ARG A 850 -34.20 -0.49 1.00
#